data_AF-A0A2I0STE1-F1
#
_entry.id   AF-A0A2I0STE1-F1
#
_cell.length_a   1.000
_cell.length_b   1.000
_cell.length_c   1.000
_cell.angle_alpha   90.00
_cell.angle_beta   90.00
_cell.angle_gamma   90.00
#
_symmetry.space_group_name_H-M   'P 1'
#
loop_
_entity.id
_entity.type
_entity.pdbx_description
1 polymer ?
#
loop_
_entity_poly.entity_id
_entity_poly.type
_entity_poly.pdbx_seq_one_letter_code
_entity_poly.pdbx_strand_id
1 'polypeptide(L)'
;MFTAYVRPARQRHGDRRRSFPARAGTVAATVLALVLTLPGSAAAVPGGLDTVFGGDGKVLTGIAADDHADDVAVQPDGKIVSVGASVDDTATESDFALTRHNPDGTPDTGFGTGGTVTTAVNNTGSNLQWSEAHAVALQADGKIVVVGGSWREYENCCWFVVARYNPDGSLDNTFSGDGRVFADFDGPTEARDVAVDSSGRIVAAGYAGGRMAVLRLTSNGTPDTTFGGDGTVTANPAGPVPQEGGDGRALVLQPDGKIVVGGQVGSTAFDFALMRFNADGGVDTSFDGDGVVRTDFGDYESVEGLALQPDGKIVAVGGSGTRFALARYLPNGAPDTGFGGNGKVITPGGGAADVALQPGDGRIVVAGGNGPGGDFAVLRYNPDGGRDTGFGTGGLTTADFGGTDAARGVALQADGKIVAAGGGGPNDDFALARFEGGGSPPPPAGVNLSVTKSGPTTVSIGDRAAYSVRVTNNSATASATDVSLSDTISGVAASVVSVTPSSGTCSITATTASCSLGTLAPGATATVTVAAEPRAVGTLTDRATAGAAQTDPTPGDNTATATTAVDNARGCTRVGTSGNDTITGTSGNDVICALGGDDTVNAGNGNDTVHGGYGNDRIDGGSGNDTLTAGPGNDNLIGNSGTDTLDTVDNVSGNDTANGGLNTDTCTTDAGDIRIGCP
;
A
#
# COMPACT_ATOMS: atom_id res chain seq x y z
N MET A 1 67.45 -21.23 -5.95
CA MET A 1 68.13 -21.80 -4.77
C MET A 1 67.09 -22.58 -3.98
N PHE A 2 67.36 -23.87 -3.74
CA PHE A 2 66.72 -24.82 -2.80
C PHE A 2 65.24 -25.27 -2.96
N THR A 3 65.09 -26.41 -3.66
CA THR A 3 64.49 -27.72 -3.22
C THR A 3 64.14 -27.89 -1.73
N ALA A 4 63.28 -28.79 -1.23
CA ALA A 4 62.34 -29.82 -1.71
C ALA A 4 61.72 -30.55 -0.46
N TYR A 5 60.82 -31.52 -0.70
CA TYR A 5 60.34 -32.68 0.11
C TYR A 5 58.88 -32.62 0.67
N VAL A 6 57.87 -33.43 0.26
CA VAL A 6 57.70 -34.91 0.08
C VAL A 6 57.61 -35.57 1.48
N ARG A 7 56.55 -36.28 1.99
CA ARG A 7 55.61 -37.29 1.42
C ARG A 7 54.60 -37.83 2.51
N PRO A 8 53.89 -39.00 2.40
CA PRO A 8 52.42 -39.10 2.52
C PRO A 8 51.90 -40.16 3.54
N ALA A 9 50.60 -40.51 3.52
CA ALA A 9 50.13 -41.86 3.91
C ALA A 9 48.83 -42.27 3.20
N ARG A 10 48.83 -43.51 2.68
CA ARG A 10 47.73 -44.26 2.05
C ARG A 10 46.87 -44.96 3.10
N GLN A 11 45.61 -45.26 2.78
CA GLN A 11 45.11 -46.64 2.88
C GLN A 11 43.92 -46.93 1.95
N ARG A 12 43.99 -48.09 1.29
CA ARG A 12 43.01 -48.70 0.40
C ARG A 12 42.06 -49.60 1.20
N HIS A 13 40.84 -49.81 0.70
CA HIS A 13 40.28 -51.17 0.58
C HIS A 13 39.26 -51.25 -0.56
N GLY A 14 39.57 -52.06 -1.57
CA GLY A 14 38.55 -52.79 -2.35
C GLY A 14 38.11 -54.02 -1.54
N ASP A 15 37.11 -54.81 -1.94
CA ASP A 15 36.76 -55.21 -3.30
C ASP A 15 35.54 -56.17 -3.21
N ARG A 16 34.94 -56.47 -4.38
CA ARG A 16 34.19 -57.69 -4.76
C ARG A 16 32.66 -57.65 -4.98
N ARG A 17 32.38 -57.77 -6.28
CA ARG A 17 31.18 -58.23 -6.98
C ARG A 17 30.63 -59.59 -6.51
N ARG A 18 29.31 -59.76 -6.63
CA ARG A 18 28.66 -61.00 -7.09
C ARG A 18 27.50 -60.67 -8.02
N SER A 19 27.41 -61.42 -9.12
CA SER A 19 26.37 -61.41 -10.15
C SER A 19 25.74 -62.79 -10.22
N PHE A 20 24.43 -62.88 -10.56
CA PHE A 20 23.72 -63.86 -11.43
C PHE A 20 22.18 -63.86 -11.18
N PRO A 21 21.29 -64.30 -12.13
CA PRO A 21 20.42 -63.38 -12.91
C PRO A 21 18.91 -63.76 -13.03
N ALA A 22 18.18 -62.98 -13.86
CA ALA A 22 16.90 -63.24 -14.56
C ALA A 22 15.59 -63.15 -13.72
N ARG A 23 14.44 -62.61 -14.18
CA ARG A 23 13.88 -62.49 -15.54
C ARG A 23 12.74 -61.44 -15.60
N ALA A 24 12.70 -60.70 -16.72
CA ALA A 24 11.58 -60.13 -17.50
C ALA A 24 10.33 -59.48 -16.85
N GLY A 25 10.06 -58.25 -17.27
CA GLY A 25 8.77 -57.54 -17.14
C GLY A 25 8.80 -56.18 -17.84
N THR A 26 8.68 -56.18 -19.16
CA THR A 26 8.71 -55.03 -20.08
C THR A 26 7.42 -54.23 -20.02
N VAL A 27 7.47 -52.89 -19.84
CA VAL A 27 6.62 -51.92 -20.56
C VAL A 27 7.44 -50.65 -20.78
N ALA A 28 7.57 -50.28 -22.06
CA ALA A 28 8.29 -49.12 -22.55
C ALA A 28 7.41 -47.87 -22.52
N ALA A 29 8.00 -46.73 -22.16
CA ALA A 29 7.59 -45.40 -22.64
C ALA A 29 8.80 -44.45 -22.51
N THR A 30 9.72 -44.52 -23.47
CA THR A 30 10.72 -43.47 -23.70
C THR A 30 10.01 -42.26 -24.33
N VAL A 31 9.74 -41.23 -23.53
CA VAL A 31 9.54 -39.87 -24.05
C VAL A 31 10.91 -39.21 -24.09
N LEU A 32 11.49 -39.15 -25.29
CA LEU A 32 12.67 -38.34 -25.57
C LEU A 32 12.20 -36.87 -25.59
N ALA A 33 12.32 -36.17 -24.46
CA ALA A 33 12.14 -34.74 -24.43
C ALA A 33 13.36 -34.09 -25.10
N LEU A 34 13.21 -33.75 -26.39
CA LEU A 34 14.09 -32.82 -27.08
C LEU A 34 13.87 -31.44 -26.46
N VAL A 35 14.70 -31.08 -25.49
CA VAL A 35 14.76 -29.70 -24.99
C VAL A 35 15.41 -28.86 -26.09
N LEU A 36 14.56 -28.31 -26.97
CA LEU A 36 14.89 -27.13 -27.74
C LEU A 36 15.09 -26.00 -26.72
N THR A 37 16.35 -25.71 -26.38
CA THR A 37 16.71 -24.43 -25.78
C THR A 37 16.56 -23.36 -26.86
N LEU A 38 15.31 -22.99 -27.13
CA LEU A 38 15.03 -21.64 -27.62
C LEU A 38 15.56 -20.69 -26.54
N PRO A 39 16.37 -19.67 -26.86
CA PRO A 39 16.63 -18.61 -25.91
C PRO A 39 15.27 -17.97 -25.64
N GLY A 40 14.63 -18.37 -24.54
CA GLY A 40 13.44 -17.70 -24.08
C GLY A 40 13.86 -16.29 -23.76
N SER A 41 13.42 -15.32 -24.56
CA SER A 41 13.31 -13.94 -24.13
C SER A 41 12.60 -13.97 -22.79
N ALA A 42 13.32 -13.62 -21.71
CA ALA A 42 12.71 -13.47 -20.40
C ALA A 42 11.46 -12.60 -20.59
N ALA A 43 10.31 -13.09 -20.13
CA ALA A 43 9.08 -12.32 -20.23
C ALA A 43 9.31 -10.96 -19.57
N ALA A 44 8.92 -9.87 -20.24
CA ALA A 44 9.00 -8.52 -19.71
C ALA A 44 8.34 -8.48 -18.32
N VAL A 45 9.14 -8.25 -17.28
CA VAL A 45 8.67 -8.16 -15.89
C VAL A 45 8.40 -6.69 -15.59
N PRO A 46 7.24 -6.32 -15.01
CA PRO A 46 6.99 -4.94 -14.62
C PRO A 46 8.10 -4.37 -13.73
N GLY A 47 8.60 -3.19 -14.08
CA GLY A 47 9.73 -2.51 -13.44
C GLY A 47 11.10 -3.03 -13.87
N GLY A 48 11.18 -4.06 -14.70
CA GLY A 48 12.43 -4.45 -15.35
C GLY A 48 12.86 -3.45 -16.42
N LEU A 49 14.17 -3.30 -16.64
CA LEU A 49 14.71 -2.52 -17.74
C LEU A 49 14.31 -3.13 -19.09
N ASP A 50 13.84 -2.30 -20.02
CA ASP A 50 13.51 -2.72 -21.38
C ASP A 50 14.78 -2.82 -22.22
N THR A 51 15.33 -4.03 -22.32
CA THR A 51 16.57 -4.31 -23.05
C THR A 51 16.55 -3.99 -24.56
N VAL A 52 15.39 -3.69 -25.15
CA VAL A 52 15.33 -3.24 -26.56
C VAL A 52 15.65 -1.75 -26.68
N PHE A 53 15.56 -0.99 -25.58
CA PHE A 53 15.94 0.41 -25.52
C PHE A 53 17.45 0.56 -25.30
N GLY A 54 18.18 1.19 -26.22
CA GLY A 54 19.65 1.37 -26.10
C GLY A 54 20.48 0.07 -26.10
N GLY A 55 19.84 -1.11 -26.10
CA GLY A 55 20.45 -2.43 -26.04
C GLY A 55 20.48 -3.07 -24.65
N ASP A 56 20.33 -2.29 -23.58
CA ASP A 56 20.33 -2.75 -22.19
C ASP A 56 19.31 -2.03 -21.29
N GLY A 57 18.45 -1.19 -21.87
CA GLY A 57 17.47 -0.37 -21.16
C GLY A 57 17.93 1.03 -20.81
N LYS A 58 19.18 1.40 -21.14
CA LYS A 58 19.83 2.63 -20.71
C LYS A 58 20.49 3.36 -21.87
N VAL A 59 20.56 4.68 -21.77
CA VAL A 59 21.28 5.55 -22.71
C VAL A 59 21.97 6.66 -21.92
N LEU A 60 23.27 6.86 -22.18
CA LEU A 60 24.04 8.02 -21.73
C LEU A 60 24.42 8.85 -22.95
N THR A 61 24.21 10.16 -22.87
CA THR A 61 24.51 11.11 -23.95
C THR A 61 25.34 12.26 -23.40
N GLY A 62 26.66 12.15 -23.42
CA GLY A 62 27.53 13.26 -23.03
C GLY A 62 27.50 14.40 -24.06
N ILE A 63 27.35 15.63 -23.57
CA ILE A 63 27.31 16.85 -24.38
C ILE A 63 28.57 17.70 -24.13
N ALA A 64 28.92 17.90 -22.87
CA ALA A 64 29.99 18.75 -22.38
C ALA A 64 30.77 18.07 -21.23
N ALA A 65 31.25 18.86 -20.27
CA ALA A 65 32.04 18.36 -19.14
C ALA A 65 31.17 17.89 -17.97
N ASP A 66 30.03 18.55 -17.77
CA ASP A 66 28.99 18.26 -16.78
C ASP A 66 27.63 18.59 -17.40
N ASP A 67 26.77 17.59 -17.62
CA ASP A 67 25.50 17.79 -18.34
C ASP A 67 24.40 16.81 -17.91
N HIS A 68 23.37 17.27 -17.20
CA HIS A 68 22.27 16.42 -16.73
C HIS A 68 20.93 16.76 -17.38
N ALA A 69 20.02 15.79 -17.44
CA ALA A 69 18.61 16.05 -17.72
C ALA A 69 17.84 16.37 -16.44
N ASP A 70 16.99 17.40 -16.47
CA ASP A 70 16.04 17.73 -15.40
C ASP A 70 14.64 17.18 -15.69
N ASP A 71 14.23 17.09 -16.96
CA ASP A 71 12.89 16.67 -17.34
C ASP A 71 12.84 15.95 -18.70
N VAL A 72 11.72 15.27 -18.98
CA VAL A 72 11.50 14.48 -20.19
C VAL A 72 10.04 14.49 -20.66
N ALA A 73 9.84 14.58 -21.97
CA ALA A 73 8.54 14.43 -22.62
C ALA A 73 8.59 13.42 -23.77
N VAL A 74 7.47 12.71 -23.99
CA VAL A 74 7.30 11.77 -25.10
C VAL A 74 6.40 12.36 -26.17
N GLN A 75 6.92 12.46 -27.39
CA GLN A 75 6.18 12.93 -28.55
C GLN A 75 5.16 11.87 -29.03
N PRO A 76 4.08 12.27 -29.74
CA PRO A 76 3.07 11.32 -30.23
C PRO A 76 3.59 10.22 -31.16
N ASP A 77 4.73 10.44 -31.82
CA ASP A 77 5.43 9.45 -32.65
C ASP A 77 6.35 8.52 -31.84
N GLY A 78 6.39 8.69 -30.51
CA GLY A 78 7.16 7.90 -29.56
C GLY A 78 8.59 8.40 -29.34
N LYS A 79 9.03 9.48 -30.02
CA LYS A 79 10.34 10.09 -29.75
C LYS A 79 10.37 10.69 -28.35
N ILE A 80 11.54 10.66 -27.75
CA ILE A 80 11.77 11.07 -26.37
C ILE A 80 12.62 12.34 -26.40
N VAL A 81 12.13 13.42 -25.81
CA VAL A 81 12.86 14.69 -25.67
C VAL A 81 13.18 14.88 -24.20
N SER A 82 14.45 15.01 -23.85
CA SER A 82 14.86 15.42 -22.49
C SER A 82 15.57 16.76 -22.53
N VAL A 83 15.45 17.51 -21.43
CA VAL A 83 15.99 18.87 -21.30
C VAL A 83 16.74 19.04 -19.99
N GLY A 84 17.70 19.96 -19.95
CA GLY A 84 18.51 20.20 -18.77
C GLY A 84 19.61 21.23 -19.00
N ALA A 85 20.74 21.06 -18.32
CA ALA A 85 21.91 21.93 -18.45
C ALA A 85 23.06 21.24 -19.19
N SER A 86 23.85 22.03 -19.91
CA SER A 86 25.17 21.61 -20.40
C SER A 86 26.20 22.61 -19.90
N VAL A 87 27.14 22.17 -19.08
CA VAL A 87 28.19 23.00 -18.45
C VAL A 87 29.54 22.69 -19.08
N ASP A 88 30.22 23.76 -19.52
CA ASP A 88 31.63 23.69 -19.93
C ASP A 88 32.51 24.26 -18.81
N ASP A 89 33.19 23.35 -18.08
CA ASP A 89 34.15 23.67 -17.01
C ASP A 89 35.28 24.59 -17.46
N THR A 90 35.54 24.69 -18.76
CA THR A 90 36.58 25.56 -19.31
C THR A 90 36.10 26.99 -19.59
N ALA A 91 34.78 27.20 -19.65
CA ALA A 91 34.16 28.46 -20.05
C ALA A 91 33.44 29.20 -18.91
N THR A 92 33.18 28.56 -17.75
CA THR A 92 32.28 29.10 -16.69
C THR A 92 30.89 29.47 -17.23
N GLU A 93 30.38 28.67 -18.18
CA GLU A 93 29.12 28.89 -18.88
C GLU A 93 28.30 27.59 -18.89
N SER A 94 26.98 27.73 -18.74
CA SER A 94 25.99 26.67 -18.91
C SER A 94 24.88 27.11 -19.87
N ASP A 95 24.48 26.19 -20.74
CA ASP A 95 23.45 26.41 -21.75
C ASP A 95 22.22 25.56 -21.48
N PHE A 96 21.08 25.95 -22.06
CA PHE A 96 19.97 25.02 -22.21
C PHE A 96 20.43 23.87 -23.11
N ALA A 97 20.29 22.64 -22.61
CA ALA A 97 20.59 21.44 -23.35
C ALA A 97 19.31 20.63 -23.61
N LEU A 98 19.16 20.14 -24.82
CA LEU A 98 18.09 19.24 -25.20
C LEU A 98 18.70 18.03 -25.91
N THR A 99 18.18 16.85 -25.61
CA THR A 99 18.45 15.65 -26.41
C THR A 99 17.16 15.10 -26.97
N ARG A 100 17.24 14.43 -28.11
CA ARG A 100 16.14 13.65 -28.66
C ARG A 100 16.59 12.28 -29.13
N HIS A 101 15.85 11.27 -28.68
CA HIS A 101 16.06 9.88 -29.04
C HIS A 101 14.82 9.32 -29.74
N ASN A 102 15.05 8.36 -30.64
CA ASN A 102 14.00 7.55 -31.25
C ASN A 102 13.34 6.66 -30.18
N PRO A 103 12.17 6.06 -30.48
CA PRO A 103 11.50 5.14 -29.57
C PRO A 103 12.35 3.95 -29.14
N ASP A 104 13.46 3.61 -29.81
CA ASP A 104 14.37 2.53 -29.44
C ASP A 104 15.59 3.02 -28.62
N GLY A 105 15.65 4.31 -28.29
CA GLY A 105 16.75 4.91 -27.53
C GLY A 105 17.95 5.30 -28.39
N THR A 106 17.93 5.08 -29.71
CA THR A 106 18.97 5.60 -30.59
C THR A 106 18.85 7.12 -30.76
N PRO A 107 19.95 7.89 -30.85
CA PRO A 107 19.88 9.34 -31.08
C PRO A 107 19.13 9.69 -32.38
N ASP A 108 18.23 10.68 -32.32
CA ASP A 108 17.54 11.19 -33.51
C ASP A 108 18.43 12.16 -34.29
N THR A 109 19.12 11.65 -35.31
CA THR A 109 20.00 12.45 -36.17
C THR A 109 19.32 13.60 -36.92
N GLY A 110 17.97 13.63 -36.97
CA GLY A 110 17.20 14.74 -37.53
C GLY A 110 16.94 15.89 -36.54
N PHE A 111 17.44 15.79 -35.30
CA PHE A 111 17.34 16.81 -34.26
C PHE A 111 18.70 17.40 -33.96
N GLY A 112 18.84 18.71 -34.13
CA GLY A 112 20.08 19.44 -33.85
C GLY A 112 21.31 18.78 -34.49
N THR A 113 22.37 18.59 -33.69
CA THR A 113 23.61 17.94 -34.13
C THR A 113 23.68 16.51 -33.59
N GLY A 114 23.13 15.56 -34.34
CA GLY A 114 23.21 14.14 -33.97
C GLY A 114 22.32 13.75 -32.79
N GLY A 115 21.21 14.46 -32.59
CA GLY A 115 20.28 14.22 -31.49
C GLY A 115 20.40 15.22 -30.35
N THR A 116 21.33 16.19 -30.40
CA THR A 116 21.56 17.16 -29.32
C THR A 116 21.43 18.61 -29.79
N VAL A 117 20.99 19.48 -28.88
CA VAL A 117 20.90 20.93 -29.07
C VAL A 117 21.42 21.60 -27.81
N THR A 118 22.36 22.53 -27.95
CA THR A 118 22.73 23.49 -26.90
C THR A 118 22.35 24.88 -27.36
N THR A 119 21.77 25.67 -26.46
CA THR A 119 21.32 27.03 -26.75
C THR A 119 21.70 27.95 -25.60
N ALA A 120 22.55 28.93 -25.88
CA ALA A 120 22.74 30.06 -24.99
C ALA A 120 21.45 30.88 -24.91
N VAL A 121 20.86 30.97 -23.72
CA VAL A 121 19.58 31.66 -23.47
C VAL A 121 19.79 32.88 -22.59
N ASN A 122 20.71 33.77 -22.98
CA ASN A 122 20.94 35.03 -22.28
C ASN A 122 20.48 36.25 -23.07
N ASN A 123 20.33 37.37 -22.35
CA ASN A 123 20.14 38.71 -22.91
C ASN A 123 21.19 39.72 -22.41
N THR A 124 22.16 39.27 -21.60
CA THR A 124 23.29 40.05 -21.08
C THR A 124 24.59 39.65 -21.79
N GLY A 125 25.65 40.47 -21.70
CA GLY A 125 26.86 40.30 -22.50
C GLY A 125 27.60 38.97 -22.30
N SER A 126 28.67 38.78 -23.08
CA SER A 126 29.42 37.52 -23.25
C SER A 126 30.16 36.96 -22.02
N ASN A 127 29.92 37.43 -20.80
CA ASN A 127 30.90 37.27 -19.72
C ASN A 127 30.46 36.44 -18.51
N LEU A 128 29.19 36.01 -18.38
CA LEU A 128 28.71 35.05 -17.37
C LEU A 128 27.36 34.46 -17.83
N GLN A 129 27.39 33.30 -18.47
CA GLN A 129 26.20 32.68 -19.08
C GLN A 129 25.79 31.45 -18.25
N TRP A 130 25.10 31.62 -17.11
CA TRP A 130 24.48 30.47 -16.43
C TRP A 130 23.02 30.37 -16.87
N SER A 131 22.71 29.38 -17.70
CA SER A 131 21.34 29.02 -18.08
C SER A 131 21.10 27.53 -17.82
N GLU A 132 19.90 27.20 -17.34
CA GLU A 132 19.48 25.83 -17.07
C GLU A 132 18.01 25.66 -17.42
N ALA A 133 17.71 24.61 -18.20
CA ALA A 133 16.34 24.22 -18.50
C ALA A 133 15.84 23.26 -17.41
N HIS A 134 14.63 23.49 -16.91
CA HIS A 134 14.05 22.70 -15.83
C HIS A 134 12.88 21.81 -16.26
N ALA A 135 12.10 22.22 -17.28
CA ALA A 135 10.94 21.45 -17.71
C ALA A 135 10.61 21.61 -19.20
N VAL A 136 9.92 20.61 -19.75
CA VAL A 136 9.54 20.55 -21.16
C VAL A 136 8.08 20.14 -21.37
N ALA A 137 7.40 20.87 -22.25
CA ALA A 137 6.07 20.52 -22.73
C ALA A 137 6.00 20.54 -24.25
N LEU A 138 5.06 19.76 -24.80
CA LEU A 138 4.89 19.60 -26.24
C LEU A 138 3.59 20.27 -26.71
N GLN A 139 3.68 21.06 -27.77
CA GLN A 139 2.51 21.54 -28.49
C GLN A 139 2.04 20.49 -29.52
N ALA A 140 0.75 20.50 -29.86
CA ALA A 140 0.15 19.53 -30.76
C ALA A 140 0.71 19.56 -32.20
N ASP A 141 1.36 20.65 -32.60
CA ASP A 141 2.06 20.81 -33.88
C ASP A 141 3.50 20.29 -33.86
N GLY A 142 3.94 19.68 -32.76
CA GLY A 142 5.27 19.11 -32.58
C GLY A 142 6.33 20.10 -32.11
N LYS A 143 5.96 21.36 -31.82
CA LYS A 143 6.87 22.33 -31.19
C LYS A 143 7.17 21.93 -29.76
N ILE A 144 8.39 22.23 -29.33
CA ILE A 144 8.91 21.89 -28.01
C ILE A 144 9.04 23.18 -27.21
N VAL A 145 8.33 23.29 -26.10
CA VAL A 145 8.37 24.44 -25.19
C VAL A 145 9.22 24.05 -23.99
N VAL A 146 10.24 24.85 -23.70
CA VAL A 146 11.19 24.59 -22.61
C VAL A 146 11.22 25.80 -21.70
N VAL A 147 11.23 25.55 -20.40
CA VAL A 147 11.32 26.62 -19.39
C VAL A 147 12.53 26.43 -18.49
N GLY A 148 13.00 27.51 -17.90
CA GLY A 148 14.14 27.46 -17.01
C GLY A 148 14.56 28.83 -16.47
N GLY A 149 15.81 28.89 -16.02
CA GLY A 149 16.48 30.09 -15.52
C GLY A 149 17.61 30.55 -16.43
N SER A 150 17.85 31.87 -16.47
CA SER A 150 19.10 32.43 -17.02
C SER A 150 19.61 33.57 -16.17
N TRP A 151 20.93 33.64 -15.99
CA TRP A 151 21.60 34.69 -15.21
C TRP A 151 21.19 36.12 -15.61
N ARG A 152 20.98 36.97 -14.59
CA ARG A 152 20.54 38.37 -14.64
C ARG A 152 21.51 39.22 -13.80
N GLU A 153 22.51 39.81 -14.47
CA GLU A 153 23.69 40.47 -13.87
C GLU A 153 23.42 41.45 -12.71
N TYR A 154 22.37 42.27 -12.77
CA TYR A 154 22.14 43.34 -11.80
C TYR A 154 21.52 42.86 -10.47
N GLU A 155 20.89 41.68 -10.43
CA GLU A 155 20.16 41.18 -9.24
C GLU A 155 20.84 39.94 -8.60
N ASN A 156 22.00 39.50 -9.11
CA ASN A 156 22.69 38.26 -8.69
C ASN A 156 21.75 37.04 -8.68
N CYS A 157 20.85 36.95 -9.67
CA CYS A 157 19.91 35.84 -9.81
C CYS A 157 19.49 35.69 -11.27
N CYS A 158 18.24 35.32 -11.52
CA CYS A 158 17.81 34.67 -12.75
C CYS A 158 16.57 35.35 -13.36
N TRP A 159 16.46 35.21 -14.68
CA TRP A 159 15.27 35.47 -15.48
C TRP A 159 14.36 34.24 -15.50
N PHE A 160 13.05 34.47 -15.48
CA PHE A 160 12.04 33.48 -15.82
C PHE A 160 12.00 33.33 -17.34
N VAL A 161 12.48 32.19 -17.86
CA VAL A 161 12.67 31.99 -19.29
C VAL A 161 11.70 30.96 -19.85
N VAL A 162 11.10 31.28 -21.00
CA VAL A 162 10.42 30.32 -21.88
C VAL A 162 11.07 30.38 -23.26
N ALA A 163 11.55 29.25 -23.76
CA ALA A 163 12.05 29.10 -25.11
C ALA A 163 11.18 28.12 -25.89
N ARG A 164 11.09 28.31 -27.22
CA ARG A 164 10.42 27.35 -28.09
C ARG A 164 11.32 26.89 -29.22
N TYR A 165 11.29 25.59 -29.48
CA TYR A 165 12.05 24.93 -30.53
C TYR A 165 11.12 24.31 -31.58
N ASN A 166 11.61 24.30 -32.81
CA ASN A 166 11.03 23.59 -33.93
C ASN A 166 11.20 22.06 -33.76
N PRO A 167 10.44 21.24 -34.50
CA PRO A 167 10.63 19.79 -34.47
C PRO A 167 12.01 19.31 -34.94
N ASP A 168 12.85 20.15 -35.54
CA ASP A 168 14.24 19.83 -35.90
C ASP A 168 15.26 20.28 -34.83
N GLY A 169 14.79 20.86 -33.72
CA GLY A 169 15.63 21.37 -32.63
C GLY A 169 16.15 22.79 -32.84
N SER A 170 15.85 23.43 -33.97
CA SER A 170 16.20 24.85 -34.15
C SER A 170 15.28 25.74 -33.32
N LEU A 171 15.81 26.87 -32.82
CA LEU A 171 15.02 27.85 -32.09
C LEU A 171 13.92 28.45 -32.99
N ASP A 172 12.70 28.56 -32.47
CA ASP A 172 11.54 29.01 -33.23
C ASP A 172 11.38 30.54 -33.21
N ASN A 173 12.01 31.23 -34.15
CA ASN A 173 11.93 32.69 -34.28
C ASN A 173 10.50 33.24 -34.55
N THR A 174 9.49 32.39 -34.77
CA THR A 174 8.08 32.85 -34.85
C THR A 174 7.42 33.00 -33.47
N PHE A 175 8.04 32.46 -32.43
CA PHE A 175 7.63 32.58 -31.04
C PHE A 175 8.21 33.85 -30.45
N SER A 176 7.38 34.80 -29.99
CA SER A 176 7.83 36.09 -29.44
C SER A 176 8.72 36.98 -30.36
N GLY A 177 9.03 36.51 -31.58
CA GLY A 177 9.86 37.19 -32.58
C GLY A 177 11.32 36.72 -32.63
N ASP A 178 11.82 36.06 -31.59
CA ASP A 178 13.21 35.59 -31.47
C ASP A 178 13.34 34.20 -30.79
N GLY A 179 12.22 33.52 -30.55
CA GLY A 179 12.17 32.20 -29.94
C GLY A 179 12.18 32.17 -28.43
N ARG A 180 12.23 33.33 -27.75
CA ARG A 180 12.40 33.41 -26.30
C ARG A 180 11.44 34.42 -25.67
N VAL A 181 11.08 34.16 -24.42
CA VAL A 181 10.37 35.09 -23.55
C VAL A 181 11.14 35.16 -22.25
N PHE A 182 11.51 36.38 -21.87
CA PHE A 182 12.07 36.71 -20.56
C PHE A 182 10.99 37.46 -19.80
N ALA A 183 10.35 36.79 -18.84
CA ALA A 183 9.33 37.41 -18.01
C ALA A 183 9.97 38.07 -16.78
N ASP A 184 9.52 39.28 -16.46
CA ASP A 184 9.94 40.03 -15.29
C ASP A 184 8.80 40.08 -14.29
N PHE A 185 9.02 39.59 -13.07
CA PHE A 185 8.05 39.59 -11.98
C PHE A 185 8.47 40.54 -10.84
N ASP A 186 9.25 41.58 -11.16
CA ASP A 186 9.81 42.55 -10.19
C ASP A 186 10.71 41.90 -9.13
N GLY A 187 11.59 40.97 -9.54
CA GLY A 187 12.57 40.35 -8.67
C GLY A 187 13.26 39.11 -9.27
N PRO A 188 14.09 38.40 -8.47
CA PRO A 188 14.72 37.14 -8.86
C PRO A 188 13.68 36.08 -9.18
N THR A 189 13.79 35.46 -10.36
CA THR A 189 12.75 34.58 -10.89
C THR A 189 13.32 33.38 -11.64
N GLU A 190 12.68 32.23 -11.48
CA GLU A 190 12.96 31.02 -12.27
C GLU A 190 11.67 30.32 -12.63
N ALA A 191 11.62 29.78 -13.84
CA ALA A 191 10.55 28.90 -14.29
C ALA A 191 10.94 27.46 -14.00
N ARG A 192 10.10 26.72 -13.27
CA ARG A 192 10.40 25.36 -12.83
C ARG A 192 9.60 24.30 -13.56
N ASP A 193 8.38 24.61 -13.96
CA ASP A 193 7.51 23.67 -14.68
C ASP A 193 6.70 24.38 -15.78
N VAL A 194 6.26 23.62 -16.78
CA VAL A 194 5.48 24.11 -17.92
C VAL A 194 4.43 23.10 -18.37
N ALA A 195 3.24 23.59 -18.71
CA ALA A 195 2.22 22.82 -19.39
C ALA A 195 1.63 23.58 -20.58
N VAL A 196 1.11 22.80 -21.53
CA VAL A 196 0.38 23.30 -22.70
C VAL A 196 -1.06 22.83 -22.62
N ASP A 197 -2.00 23.77 -22.71
CA ASP A 197 -3.43 23.41 -22.72
C ASP A 197 -3.91 22.92 -24.09
N SER A 198 -5.14 22.42 -24.18
CA SER A 198 -5.71 21.90 -25.43
C SER A 198 -5.85 22.94 -26.56
N SER A 199 -5.77 24.24 -26.24
CA SER A 199 -5.77 25.32 -27.22
C SER A 199 -4.36 25.72 -27.69
N GLY A 200 -3.34 25.09 -27.11
CA GLY A 200 -1.93 25.38 -27.38
C GLY A 200 -1.38 26.56 -26.57
N ARG A 201 -2.14 27.11 -25.61
CA ARG A 201 -1.62 28.14 -24.69
C ARG A 201 -0.60 27.51 -23.75
N ILE A 202 0.40 28.30 -23.39
CA ILE A 202 1.52 27.87 -22.56
C ILE A 202 1.33 28.48 -21.17
N VAL A 203 1.42 27.64 -20.15
CA VAL A 203 1.40 28.05 -18.74
C VAL A 203 2.68 27.56 -18.11
N ALA A 204 3.47 28.48 -17.57
CA ALA A 204 4.70 28.16 -16.87
C ALA A 204 4.59 28.63 -15.41
N ALA A 205 5.09 27.83 -14.48
CA ALA A 205 5.09 28.14 -13.06
C ALA A 205 6.51 28.11 -12.51
N GLY A 206 6.70 28.83 -11.40
CA GLY A 206 7.97 28.91 -10.72
C GLY A 206 7.86 29.84 -9.53
N TYR A 207 8.88 30.66 -9.32
CA TYR A 207 8.90 31.59 -8.20
C TYR A 207 9.43 32.98 -8.53
N ALA A 208 9.01 33.95 -7.73
CA ALA A 208 9.44 35.34 -7.78
C ALA A 208 9.58 35.88 -6.35
N GLY A 209 10.81 36.08 -5.87
CA GLY A 209 11.06 36.67 -4.54
C GLY A 209 10.34 35.94 -3.39
N GLY A 210 10.36 34.61 -3.38
CA GLY A 210 9.69 33.78 -2.35
C GLY A 210 8.17 33.70 -2.49
N ARG A 211 7.62 34.01 -3.68
CA ARG A 211 6.20 33.89 -4.03
C ARG A 211 6.04 32.93 -5.19
N MET A 212 4.91 32.25 -5.27
CA MET A 212 4.58 31.41 -6.41
C MET A 212 4.27 32.33 -7.59
N ALA A 213 4.91 32.08 -8.73
CA ALA A 213 4.79 32.86 -9.95
C ALA A 213 4.19 32.01 -11.07
N VAL A 214 3.29 32.61 -11.85
CA VAL A 214 2.68 31.97 -13.02
C VAL A 214 2.72 32.92 -14.20
N LEU A 215 3.25 32.45 -15.32
CA LEU A 215 3.22 33.10 -16.62
C LEU A 215 2.23 32.35 -17.52
N ARG A 216 1.34 33.08 -18.18
CA ARG A 216 0.49 32.56 -19.26
C ARG A 216 0.75 33.28 -20.57
N LEU A 217 1.08 32.49 -21.58
CA LEU A 217 1.31 32.93 -22.95
C LEU A 217 0.26 32.33 -23.88
N THR A 218 -0.04 33.06 -24.95
CA THR A 218 -0.73 32.51 -26.11
C THR A 218 0.12 31.42 -26.78
N SER A 219 -0.46 30.71 -27.74
CA SER A 219 0.24 29.66 -28.49
C SER A 219 1.41 30.14 -29.35
N ASN A 220 1.63 31.46 -29.51
CA ASN A 220 2.77 32.04 -30.22
C ASN A 220 3.72 32.84 -29.31
N GLY A 221 3.56 32.74 -27.99
CA GLY A 221 4.48 33.33 -27.02
C GLY A 221 4.20 34.79 -26.67
N THR A 222 3.10 35.37 -27.15
CA THR A 222 2.68 36.69 -26.67
C THR A 222 2.02 36.55 -25.30
N PRO A 223 2.27 37.44 -24.32
CA PRO A 223 1.61 37.36 -23.02
C PRO A 223 0.08 37.41 -23.13
N ASP A 224 -0.60 36.53 -22.40
CA ASP A 224 -2.06 36.48 -22.37
C ASP A 224 -2.62 37.54 -21.42
N THR A 225 -3.01 38.70 -21.97
CA THR A 225 -3.52 39.83 -21.19
C THR A 225 -4.84 39.56 -20.46
N THR A 226 -5.50 38.41 -20.70
CA THR A 226 -6.67 37.99 -19.90
C THR A 226 -6.29 37.37 -18.56
N PHE A 227 -5.00 37.15 -18.33
CA PHE A 227 -4.43 36.60 -17.10
C PHE A 227 -3.60 37.66 -16.40
N GLY A 228 -3.98 38.10 -15.21
CA GLY A 228 -3.25 39.14 -14.47
C GLY A 228 -3.22 40.54 -15.12
N GLY A 229 -3.68 40.67 -16.37
CA GLY A 229 -3.63 41.89 -17.18
C GLY A 229 -2.45 41.91 -18.18
N ASP A 230 -1.34 41.27 -17.84
CA ASP A 230 -0.10 41.25 -18.63
C ASP A 230 0.47 39.84 -18.85
N GLY A 231 -0.30 38.80 -18.52
CA GLY A 231 0.12 37.41 -18.62
C GLY A 231 0.86 36.90 -17.38
N THR A 232 1.10 37.71 -16.36
CA THR A 232 1.86 37.32 -15.17
C THR A 232 1.04 37.47 -13.89
N VAL A 233 1.22 36.56 -12.93
CA VAL A 233 0.72 36.72 -11.56
C VAL A 233 1.72 36.17 -10.54
N THR A 234 1.74 36.78 -9.35
CA THR A 234 2.45 36.26 -8.18
C THR A 234 1.53 36.23 -6.98
N ALA A 235 1.67 35.20 -6.14
CA ALA A 235 0.89 35.06 -4.92
C ALA A 235 1.73 34.43 -3.81
N ASN A 236 1.48 34.88 -2.58
CA ASN A 236 2.24 34.44 -1.41
C ASN A 236 1.52 33.25 -0.73
N PRO A 237 2.12 32.05 -0.66
CA PRO A 237 1.51 30.90 0.00
C PRO A 237 1.59 30.97 1.53
N ALA A 238 2.35 31.88 2.15
CA ALA A 238 2.45 32.01 3.61
C ALA A 238 1.18 32.51 4.32
N GLY A 239 0.23 33.10 3.59
CA GLY A 239 -0.94 33.74 4.21
C GLY A 239 -0.55 34.94 5.10
N PRO A 240 -1.36 35.33 6.11
CA PRO A 240 -1.11 36.51 6.94
C PRO A 240 -0.10 36.30 8.07
N VAL A 241 0.43 35.08 8.26
CA VAL A 241 1.47 34.79 9.26
C VAL A 241 2.86 35.03 8.66
N PRO A 242 3.86 35.41 9.48
CA PRO A 242 5.23 35.60 9.02
C PRO A 242 5.90 34.24 8.79
N GLN A 243 5.52 33.58 7.68
CA GLN A 243 6.27 32.49 7.09
C GLN A 243 6.99 33.06 5.86
N GLU A 244 8.25 32.66 5.68
CA GLU A 244 9.01 32.90 4.45
C GLU A 244 8.84 31.68 3.54
N GLY A 245 9.10 31.82 2.25
CA GLY A 245 9.02 30.71 1.28
C GLY A 245 7.71 30.67 0.51
N GLY A 246 7.86 30.40 -0.78
CA GLY A 246 6.77 30.26 -1.74
C GLY A 246 7.31 29.84 -3.10
N ASP A 247 8.25 28.90 -3.09
CA ASP A 247 8.94 28.50 -4.32
C ASP A 247 8.06 27.51 -5.07
N GLY A 248 7.36 27.99 -6.11
CA GLY A 248 6.64 27.11 -7.02
C GLY A 248 7.64 26.26 -7.80
N ARG A 249 7.38 24.95 -7.87
CA ARG A 249 8.25 23.96 -8.51
C ARG A 249 7.54 23.08 -9.53
N ALA A 250 6.25 22.82 -9.32
CA ALA A 250 5.44 21.96 -10.18
C ALA A 250 4.10 22.61 -10.52
N LEU A 251 3.48 22.19 -11.62
CA LEU A 251 2.17 22.68 -12.03
C LEU A 251 1.31 21.63 -12.73
N VAL A 252 0.00 21.75 -12.56
CA VAL A 252 -0.98 21.00 -13.37
C VAL A 252 -2.13 21.90 -13.79
N LEU A 253 -2.66 21.62 -14.98
CA LEU A 253 -3.83 22.30 -15.55
C LEU A 253 -5.09 21.49 -15.30
N GLN A 254 -6.13 22.12 -14.74
CA GLN A 254 -7.44 21.51 -14.59
C GLN A 254 -8.31 21.73 -15.84
N PRO A 255 -9.24 20.82 -16.17
CA PRO A 255 -10.10 20.93 -17.37
C PRO A 255 -10.97 22.19 -17.45
N ASP A 256 -11.23 22.83 -16.31
CA ASP A 256 -11.98 24.08 -16.21
C ASP A 256 -11.11 25.34 -16.41
N GLY A 257 -9.83 25.16 -16.74
CA GLY A 257 -8.87 26.23 -16.98
C GLY A 257 -8.21 26.79 -15.72
N LYS A 258 -8.46 26.20 -14.54
CA LYS A 258 -7.71 26.52 -13.32
C LYS A 258 -6.31 25.92 -13.36
N ILE A 259 -5.40 26.56 -12.63
CA ILE A 259 -3.99 26.19 -12.56
C ILE A 259 -3.66 25.88 -11.11
N VAL A 260 -3.07 24.71 -10.84
CA VAL A 260 -2.57 24.36 -9.51
C VAL A 260 -1.05 24.38 -9.58
N VAL A 261 -0.43 25.12 -8.66
CA VAL A 261 1.02 25.21 -8.50
C VAL A 261 1.42 24.56 -7.18
N GLY A 262 2.37 23.64 -7.24
CA GLY A 262 2.96 22.95 -6.10
C GLY A 262 4.32 23.53 -5.77
N GLY A 263 4.67 23.53 -4.49
CA GLY A 263 5.97 23.99 -4.02
C GLY A 263 6.14 23.81 -2.52
N GLN A 264 6.78 24.79 -1.91
CA GLN A 264 7.07 24.81 -0.47
C GLN A 264 6.67 26.13 0.20
N VAL A 265 6.36 26.08 1.51
CA VAL A 265 6.08 27.25 2.35
C VAL A 265 6.59 27.03 3.78
N GLY A 266 7.20 28.02 4.42
CA GLY A 266 7.65 27.93 5.83
C GLY A 266 9.05 28.48 6.06
N SER A 267 9.35 28.96 7.27
CA SER A 267 10.65 29.59 7.58
C SER A 267 11.64 28.69 8.33
N THR A 268 11.18 27.58 8.92
CA THR A 268 12.03 26.70 9.76
C THR A 268 11.85 25.21 9.46
N ALA A 269 10.66 24.80 9.03
CA ALA A 269 10.34 23.52 8.43
C ALA A 269 9.40 23.86 7.26
N PHE A 270 9.86 23.61 6.04
CA PHE A 270 9.06 23.87 4.85
C PHE A 270 7.96 22.80 4.78
N ASP A 271 6.71 23.18 4.56
CA ASP A 271 5.60 22.28 4.29
C ASP A 271 5.35 22.19 2.77
N PHE A 272 4.75 21.08 2.30
CA PHE A 272 4.14 21.06 0.97
C PHE A 272 3.11 22.18 0.84
N ALA A 273 3.20 22.97 -0.22
CA ALA A 273 2.23 24.00 -0.55
C ALA A 273 1.61 23.74 -1.92
N LEU A 274 0.28 23.72 -2.00
CA LEU A 274 -0.44 23.76 -3.28
C LEU A 274 -1.31 25.00 -3.31
N MET A 275 -1.11 25.85 -4.32
CA MET A 275 -1.93 27.04 -4.54
C MET A 275 -2.71 26.91 -5.84
N ARG A 276 -4.00 27.27 -5.81
CA ARG A 276 -4.83 27.28 -7.02
C ARG A 276 -5.12 28.69 -7.51
N PHE A 277 -4.95 28.89 -8.81
CA PHE A 277 -5.29 30.10 -9.54
C PHE A 277 -6.49 29.85 -10.46
N ASN A 278 -7.36 30.85 -10.55
CA ASN A 278 -8.45 30.91 -11.51
C ASN A 278 -7.92 31.14 -12.93
N ALA A 279 -8.80 30.94 -13.91
CA ALA A 279 -8.48 31.19 -15.32
C ALA A 279 -8.17 32.67 -15.64
N ASP A 280 -8.42 33.62 -14.75
CA ASP A 280 -8.02 35.03 -14.87
C ASP A 280 -6.74 35.38 -14.10
N GLY A 281 -6.16 34.42 -13.37
CA GLY A 281 -4.95 34.58 -12.57
C GLY A 281 -5.18 35.01 -11.12
N GLY A 282 -6.42 35.29 -10.72
CA GLY A 282 -6.73 35.50 -9.30
C GLY A 282 -6.61 34.19 -8.50
N VAL A 283 -6.16 34.27 -7.24
CA VAL A 283 -6.15 33.10 -6.34
C VAL A 283 -7.57 32.58 -6.13
N ASP A 284 -7.77 31.27 -6.26
CA ASP A 284 -9.07 30.62 -6.09
C ASP A 284 -9.32 30.25 -4.64
N THR A 285 -9.99 31.13 -3.90
CA THR A 285 -10.33 30.94 -2.48
C THR A 285 -11.32 29.81 -2.22
N SER A 286 -11.91 29.19 -3.25
CA SER A 286 -12.71 27.96 -3.07
C SER A 286 -11.85 26.70 -2.84
N PHE A 287 -10.54 26.80 -3.07
CA PHE A 287 -9.57 25.74 -2.80
C PHE A 287 -9.07 25.85 -1.35
N ASP A 288 -9.39 24.88 -0.50
CA ASP A 288 -9.06 24.86 0.94
C ASP A 288 -9.48 26.10 1.76
N GLY A 289 -10.30 26.99 1.19
CA GLY A 289 -10.88 28.18 1.83
C GLY A 289 -10.08 29.48 1.69
N ASP A 290 -8.75 29.40 1.53
CA ASP A 290 -7.87 30.57 1.29
C ASP A 290 -7.11 30.51 -0.05
N GLY A 291 -7.29 29.42 -0.80
CA GLY A 291 -6.60 29.15 -2.07
C GLY A 291 -5.32 28.35 -1.94
N VAL A 292 -4.91 27.97 -0.71
CA VAL A 292 -3.61 27.35 -0.44
C VAL A 292 -3.74 26.18 0.53
N VAL A 293 -3.41 24.98 0.05
CA VAL A 293 -3.26 23.79 0.89
C VAL A 293 -1.84 23.74 1.43
N ARG A 294 -1.69 23.46 2.73
CA ARG A 294 -0.39 23.29 3.40
C ARG A 294 -0.34 21.93 4.08
N THR A 295 0.68 21.13 3.78
CA THR A 295 0.74 19.73 4.23
C THR A 295 2.09 19.40 4.84
N ASP A 296 2.10 19.26 6.16
CA ASP A 296 3.25 18.88 6.99
C ASP A 296 3.46 17.35 7.03
N PHE A 297 4.68 16.87 6.79
CA PHE A 297 5.08 15.47 6.95
C PHE A 297 6.12 15.23 8.08
N GLY A 298 6.44 16.28 8.84
CA GLY A 298 7.24 16.26 10.05
C GLY A 298 8.72 16.58 9.86
N ASP A 299 9.13 17.09 8.70
CA ASP A 299 10.51 17.44 8.33
C ASP A 299 10.53 18.63 7.33
N TYR A 300 11.59 18.78 6.52
CA TYR A 300 11.61 19.68 5.38
C TYR A 300 10.94 19.05 4.17
N GLU A 301 9.87 19.69 3.70
CA GLU A 301 9.04 19.23 2.61
C GLU A 301 8.96 20.22 1.45
N SER A 302 9.09 19.67 0.25
CA SER A 302 8.89 20.38 -1.01
C SER A 302 8.19 19.51 -2.03
N VAL A 303 7.15 20.06 -2.67
CA VAL A 303 6.55 19.40 -3.84
C VAL A 303 7.49 19.60 -5.02
N GLU A 304 7.86 18.51 -5.67
CA GLU A 304 8.69 18.52 -6.89
C GLU A 304 7.88 18.14 -8.13
N GLY A 305 6.82 17.35 -7.98
CA GLY A 305 5.96 16.94 -9.08
C GLY A 305 4.48 16.97 -8.72
N LEU A 306 3.64 17.30 -9.71
CA LEU A 306 2.19 17.27 -9.60
C LEU A 306 1.58 16.46 -10.75
N ALA A 307 0.57 15.65 -10.44
CA ALA A 307 -0.24 14.99 -11.47
C ALA A 307 -1.74 15.10 -11.19
N LEU A 308 -2.52 15.30 -12.25
CA LEU A 308 -3.97 15.37 -12.18
C LEU A 308 -4.62 14.04 -12.62
N GLN A 309 -5.38 13.43 -11.73
CA GLN A 309 -6.14 12.22 -12.03
C GLN A 309 -7.42 12.56 -12.85
N PRO A 310 -7.96 11.62 -13.65
CA PRO A 310 -9.15 11.87 -14.48
C PRO A 310 -10.41 12.26 -13.71
N ASP A 311 -10.50 11.92 -12.42
CA ASP A 311 -11.59 12.31 -11.53
C ASP A 311 -11.38 13.69 -10.87
N GLY A 312 -10.31 14.39 -11.24
CA GLY A 312 -9.95 15.72 -10.76
C GLY A 312 -9.13 15.72 -9.46
N LYS A 313 -8.81 14.57 -8.88
CA LYS A 313 -7.90 14.51 -7.72
C LYS A 313 -6.48 14.90 -8.13
N ILE A 314 -5.77 15.52 -7.20
CA ILE A 314 -4.41 16.04 -7.42
C ILE A 314 -3.45 15.21 -6.59
N VAL A 315 -2.48 14.57 -7.24
CA VAL A 315 -1.37 13.87 -6.59
C VAL A 315 -0.18 14.81 -6.56
N ALA A 316 0.39 15.02 -5.38
CA ALA A 316 1.63 15.76 -5.18
C ALA A 316 2.71 14.82 -4.67
N VAL A 317 3.92 14.93 -5.23
CA VAL A 317 5.08 14.15 -4.82
C VAL A 317 6.25 15.06 -4.51
N GLY A 318 7.13 14.59 -3.64
CA GLY A 318 8.35 15.31 -3.28
C GLY A 318 9.17 14.59 -2.22
N GLY A 319 9.91 15.36 -1.42
CA GLY A 319 10.73 14.87 -0.32
C GLY A 319 10.17 15.24 1.06
N SER A 320 10.47 14.42 2.06
CA SER A 320 10.39 14.76 3.50
C SER A 320 11.62 14.17 4.21
N GLY A 321 12.66 14.97 4.36
CA GLY A 321 13.98 14.51 4.78
C GLY A 321 14.57 13.52 3.76
N THR A 322 14.82 12.27 4.18
CA THR A 322 15.36 11.19 3.31
C THR A 322 14.28 10.21 2.82
N ARG A 323 13.05 10.71 2.70
CA ARG A 323 11.86 9.90 2.40
C ARG A 323 11.09 10.51 1.23
N PHE A 324 10.58 9.64 0.35
CA PHE A 324 9.60 10.03 -0.64
C PHE A 324 8.31 10.39 0.08
N ALA A 325 7.76 11.56 -0.23
CA ALA A 325 6.51 12.05 0.31
C ALA A 325 5.48 12.20 -0.81
N LEU A 326 4.31 11.60 -0.62
CA LEU A 326 3.18 11.73 -1.53
C LEU A 326 1.97 12.21 -0.75
N ALA A 327 1.25 13.17 -1.30
CA ALA A 327 -0.08 13.57 -0.83
C ALA A 327 -1.09 13.46 -1.97
N ARG A 328 -2.35 13.18 -1.61
CA ARG A 328 -3.46 13.33 -2.56
C ARG A 328 -4.55 14.22 -2.01
N TYR A 329 -5.04 15.09 -2.89
CA TYR A 329 -6.08 16.06 -2.59
C TYR A 329 -7.29 15.83 -3.47
N LEU A 330 -8.48 16.08 -2.91
CA LEU A 330 -9.72 16.18 -3.66
C LEU A 330 -9.67 17.41 -4.60
N PRO A 331 -10.56 17.51 -5.60
CA PRO A 331 -10.59 18.65 -6.51
C PRO A 331 -10.75 20.02 -5.82
N ASN A 332 -11.21 20.07 -4.57
CA ASN A 332 -11.36 21.29 -3.78
C ASN A 332 -10.18 21.58 -2.83
N GLY A 333 -9.11 20.78 -2.86
CA GLY A 333 -7.90 20.95 -2.04
C GLY A 333 -7.94 20.21 -0.71
N ALA A 334 -9.10 19.70 -0.29
CA ALA A 334 -9.17 18.92 0.94
C ALA A 334 -8.36 17.61 0.81
N PRO A 335 -7.64 17.16 1.86
CA PRO A 335 -6.92 15.87 1.84
C PRO A 335 -7.85 14.70 1.52
N ASP A 336 -7.42 13.79 0.62
CA ASP A 336 -8.14 12.57 0.30
C ASP A 336 -7.80 11.45 1.28
N THR A 337 -8.63 11.27 2.32
CA THR A 337 -8.41 10.23 3.34
C THR A 337 -8.45 8.79 2.81
N GLY A 338 -8.93 8.56 1.58
CA GLY A 338 -8.85 7.28 0.90
C GLY A 338 -7.45 6.94 0.34
N PHE A 339 -6.50 7.88 0.41
CA PHE A 339 -5.12 7.69 -0.03
C PHE A 339 -4.20 7.51 1.18
N GLY A 340 -3.54 6.36 1.32
CA GLY A 340 -2.66 6.08 2.48
C GLY A 340 -3.36 6.11 3.86
N GLY A 341 -4.69 6.18 3.91
CA GLY A 341 -5.52 6.24 5.12
C GLY A 341 -5.75 7.64 5.69
N ASN A 342 -4.94 8.64 5.32
CA ASN A 342 -5.06 10.02 5.81
C ASN A 342 -4.70 11.10 4.76
N GLY A 343 -4.60 10.71 3.49
CA GLY A 343 -4.18 11.59 2.39
C GLY A 343 -2.67 11.68 2.17
N LYS A 344 -1.86 10.96 2.97
CA LYS A 344 -0.40 11.04 2.96
C LYS A 344 0.23 9.66 2.86
N VAL A 345 1.35 9.57 2.14
CA VAL A 345 2.19 8.37 2.06
C VAL A 345 3.65 8.80 2.22
N ILE A 346 4.37 8.08 3.08
CA ILE A 346 5.81 8.24 3.28
C ILE A 346 6.49 6.91 2.95
N THR A 347 7.53 6.97 2.13
CA THR A 347 8.36 5.81 1.79
C THR A 347 9.82 6.12 2.08
N PRO A 348 10.49 5.38 2.98
CA PRO A 348 11.91 5.60 3.24
C PRO A 348 12.80 5.33 2.02
N GLY A 349 13.95 5.99 1.99
CA GLY A 349 15.06 5.62 1.11
C GLY A 349 15.38 6.62 0.00
N GLY A 350 14.83 7.84 -0.01
CA GLY A 350 15.09 8.77 -1.11
C GLY A 350 14.18 9.98 -1.14
N GLY A 351 14.08 10.64 -2.28
CA GLY A 351 13.18 11.77 -2.51
C GLY A 351 12.66 11.75 -3.95
N ALA A 352 11.41 12.19 -4.14
CA ALA A 352 10.81 12.29 -5.47
C ALA A 352 11.25 13.58 -6.16
N ALA A 353 11.44 13.52 -7.47
CA ALA A 353 11.71 14.66 -8.34
C ALA A 353 10.54 14.93 -9.31
N ASP A 354 9.85 13.88 -9.77
CA ASP A 354 8.74 14.04 -10.71
C ASP A 354 7.74 12.86 -10.64
N VAL A 355 6.54 13.05 -11.19
CA VAL A 355 5.43 12.09 -11.18
C VAL A 355 4.65 12.04 -12.49
N ALA A 356 4.36 10.82 -12.93
CA ALA A 356 3.42 10.55 -14.03
C ALA A 356 2.34 9.55 -13.61
N LEU A 357 1.19 9.61 -14.27
CA LEU A 357 0.07 8.68 -14.05
C LEU A 357 -0.02 7.68 -15.18
N GLN A 358 -0.03 6.40 -14.82
CA GLN A 358 -0.12 5.33 -15.79
C GLN A 358 -1.49 5.31 -16.50
N PRO A 359 -1.52 5.39 -17.85
CA PRO A 359 -2.77 5.41 -18.59
C PRO A 359 -3.59 4.13 -18.35
N GLY A 360 -4.88 4.31 -18.11
CA GLY A 360 -5.87 3.23 -18.05
C GLY A 360 -6.05 2.56 -16.69
N ASP A 361 -5.06 2.61 -15.79
CA ASP A 361 -5.16 2.00 -14.47
C ASP A 361 -4.91 2.96 -13.28
N GLY A 362 -4.43 4.17 -13.56
CA GLY A 362 -4.31 5.25 -12.57
C GLY A 362 -3.19 5.05 -11.55
N ARG A 363 -2.28 4.10 -11.78
CA ARG A 363 -1.07 3.96 -10.95
C ARG A 363 -0.22 5.22 -11.03
N ILE A 364 0.50 5.47 -9.96
CA ILE A 364 1.34 6.66 -9.79
C ILE A 364 2.79 6.21 -9.94
N VAL A 365 3.49 6.74 -10.93
CA VAL A 365 4.90 6.46 -11.22
C VAL A 365 5.71 7.67 -10.78
N VAL A 366 6.73 7.45 -9.97
CA VAL A 366 7.53 8.52 -9.36
C VAL A 366 8.99 8.31 -9.71
N ALA A 367 9.65 9.34 -10.25
CA ALA A 367 11.09 9.37 -10.43
C ALA A 367 11.77 10.06 -9.25
N GLY A 368 13.01 9.67 -8.96
CA GLY A 368 13.82 10.32 -7.94
C GLY A 368 15.18 9.66 -7.72
N GLY A 369 15.81 10.00 -6.60
CA GLY A 369 17.04 9.38 -6.12
C GLY A 369 16.79 8.48 -4.92
N ASN A 370 17.43 7.31 -4.87
CA ASN A 370 17.40 6.41 -3.71
C ASN A 370 18.75 6.43 -2.94
N GLY A 371 18.79 7.07 -1.77
CA GLY A 371 19.96 7.11 -0.88
C GLY A 371 20.96 8.27 -1.11
N PRO A 372 22.02 8.35 -0.27
CA PRO A 372 22.93 9.50 -0.19
C PRO A 372 23.91 9.65 -1.36
N GLY A 373 23.97 8.68 -2.26
CA GLY A 373 24.71 8.77 -3.53
C GLY A 373 23.83 9.12 -4.73
N GLY A 374 22.50 9.19 -4.53
CA GLY A 374 21.53 9.07 -5.63
C GLY A 374 21.68 7.70 -6.29
N ASP A 375 20.67 6.85 -6.16
CA ASP A 375 20.47 5.79 -7.15
C ASP A 375 19.34 6.23 -8.08
N PHE A 376 19.54 6.17 -9.39
CA PHE A 376 18.52 6.48 -10.40
C PHE A 376 17.29 5.57 -10.21
N ALA A 377 16.23 6.10 -9.59
CA ALA A 377 15.13 5.29 -9.06
C ALA A 377 13.78 5.64 -9.68
N VAL A 378 12.97 4.59 -9.89
CA VAL A 378 11.56 4.71 -10.25
C VAL A 378 10.72 3.89 -9.28
N LEU A 379 9.75 4.54 -8.65
CA LEU A 379 8.77 3.91 -7.77
C LEU A 379 7.41 3.84 -8.44
N ARG A 380 6.62 2.84 -8.06
CA ARG A 380 5.22 2.74 -8.47
C ARG A 380 4.30 2.47 -7.31
N TYR A 381 3.24 3.26 -7.24
CA TYR A 381 2.16 3.16 -6.26
C TYR A 381 0.84 2.83 -6.97
N ASN A 382 0.00 2.10 -6.27
CA ASN A 382 -1.38 1.90 -6.64
C ASN A 382 -2.17 3.20 -6.49
N PRO A 383 -3.36 3.30 -7.11
CA PRO A 383 -4.22 4.47 -6.97
C PRO A 383 -4.64 4.79 -5.52
N ASP A 384 -4.55 3.86 -4.58
CA ASP A 384 -4.85 4.09 -3.15
C ASP A 384 -3.63 4.57 -2.34
N GLY A 385 -2.46 4.70 -2.98
CA GLY A 385 -1.20 5.08 -2.34
C GLY A 385 -0.40 3.93 -1.77
N GLY A 386 -0.90 2.69 -1.81
CA GLY A 386 -0.13 1.50 -1.46
C GLY A 386 0.98 1.23 -2.49
N ARG A 387 2.15 0.73 -2.06
CA ARG A 387 3.24 0.35 -2.98
C ARG A 387 2.79 -0.79 -3.91
N ASP A 388 3.06 -0.65 -5.21
CA ASP A 388 2.75 -1.71 -6.18
C ASP A 388 3.79 -2.84 -6.08
N THR A 389 3.49 -3.86 -5.27
CA THR A 389 4.38 -5.00 -5.06
C THR A 389 4.65 -5.83 -6.32
N GLY A 390 3.86 -5.66 -7.38
CA GLY A 390 4.09 -6.29 -8.67
C GLY A 390 5.11 -5.57 -9.56
N PHE A 391 5.59 -4.39 -9.15
CA PHE A 391 6.57 -3.59 -9.88
C PHE A 391 7.95 -3.65 -9.22
N GLY A 392 8.96 -4.11 -9.97
CA GLY A 392 10.33 -4.22 -9.46
C GLY A 392 10.39 -4.98 -8.12
N THR A 393 11.21 -4.49 -7.19
CA THR A 393 11.29 -5.03 -5.83
C THR A 393 10.40 -4.23 -4.90
N GLY A 394 9.16 -4.70 -4.71
CA GLY A 394 8.23 -4.13 -3.74
C GLY A 394 7.78 -2.70 -4.08
N GLY A 395 7.63 -2.38 -5.38
CA GLY A 395 7.22 -1.07 -5.88
C GLY A 395 8.37 -0.13 -6.23
N LEU A 396 9.61 -0.61 -6.28
CA LEU A 396 10.81 0.17 -6.58
C LEU A 396 11.68 -0.58 -7.60
N THR A 397 12.23 0.16 -8.55
CA THR A 397 13.29 -0.29 -9.44
C THR A 397 14.37 0.79 -9.58
N THR A 398 15.57 0.38 -9.97
CA THR A 398 16.70 1.30 -10.18
C THR A 398 17.39 1.00 -11.51
N ALA A 399 18.01 2.02 -12.08
CA ALA A 399 19.03 1.89 -13.11
C ALA A 399 20.36 2.34 -12.53
N ASP A 400 21.46 1.71 -12.96
CA ASP A 400 22.81 2.10 -12.53
C ASP A 400 23.57 2.57 -13.77
N PHE A 401 23.92 3.84 -13.76
CA PHE A 401 24.74 4.53 -14.77
C PHE A 401 26.20 4.69 -14.31
N GLY A 402 26.51 4.33 -13.06
CA GLY A 402 27.78 4.56 -12.40
C GLY A 402 27.93 6.00 -11.91
N GLY A 403 28.78 6.21 -10.91
CA GLY A 403 28.93 7.54 -10.29
C GLY A 403 27.79 7.85 -9.32
N THR A 404 27.47 9.12 -9.16
CA THR A 404 26.22 9.60 -8.56
C THR A 404 25.19 9.59 -9.67
N ASP A 405 24.04 8.94 -9.51
CA ASP A 405 22.98 8.98 -10.53
C ASP A 405 21.59 9.23 -9.92
N ALA A 406 20.74 9.95 -10.63
CA ALA A 406 19.41 10.28 -10.11
C ALA A 406 18.44 10.51 -11.24
N ALA A 407 17.22 9.98 -11.11
CA ALA A 407 16.12 10.34 -11.99
C ALA A 407 15.51 11.67 -11.53
N ARG A 408 15.33 12.60 -12.46
CA ARG A 408 14.75 13.94 -12.23
C ARG A 408 13.40 14.12 -12.91
N GLY A 409 13.20 13.54 -14.09
CA GLY A 409 11.93 13.56 -14.83
C GLY A 409 11.40 12.18 -15.18
N VAL A 410 10.08 12.05 -15.35
CA VAL A 410 9.43 10.80 -15.80
C VAL A 410 8.29 11.06 -16.79
N ALA A 411 8.32 10.33 -17.89
CA ALA A 411 7.25 10.32 -18.89
C ALA A 411 6.83 8.90 -19.25
N LEU A 412 5.63 8.78 -19.81
CA LEU A 412 5.06 7.51 -20.21
C LEU A 412 4.86 7.44 -21.71
N GLN A 413 5.23 6.30 -22.30
CA GLN A 413 4.93 5.99 -23.68
C GLN A 413 3.50 5.45 -23.82
N ALA A 414 2.93 5.57 -25.02
CA ALA A 414 1.55 5.14 -25.30
C ALA A 414 1.32 3.63 -25.10
N ASP A 415 2.38 2.83 -25.14
CA ASP A 415 2.34 1.38 -24.86
C ASP A 415 2.45 1.06 -23.35
N GLY A 416 2.51 2.07 -22.50
CA GLY A 416 2.60 1.96 -21.05
C GLY A 416 4.03 1.83 -20.52
N LYS A 417 5.07 1.86 -21.35
CA LYS A 417 6.46 1.88 -20.86
C LYS A 417 6.78 3.20 -20.17
N ILE A 418 7.68 3.13 -19.20
CA ILE A 418 8.10 4.26 -18.37
C ILE A 418 9.48 4.70 -18.85
N VAL A 419 9.63 5.98 -19.18
CA VAL A 419 10.91 6.60 -19.52
C VAL A 419 11.24 7.58 -18.41
N ALA A 420 12.37 7.39 -17.76
CA ALA A 420 12.89 8.32 -16.77
C ALA A 420 14.16 8.97 -17.30
N ALA A 421 14.34 10.25 -16.98
CA ALA A 421 15.48 11.05 -17.37
C ALA A 421 16.17 11.65 -16.15
N GLY A 422 17.47 11.89 -16.24
CA GLY A 422 18.26 12.42 -15.15
C GLY A 422 19.73 12.63 -15.53
N GLY A 423 20.59 12.55 -14.53
CA GLY A 423 22.05 12.57 -14.68
C GLY A 423 22.66 11.26 -14.19
N GLY A 424 23.81 10.89 -14.76
CA GLY A 424 24.60 9.75 -14.30
C GLY A 424 25.89 9.54 -15.08
N GLY A 425 26.69 8.57 -14.66
CA GLY A 425 28.02 8.34 -15.23
C GLY A 425 29.11 9.17 -14.55
N PRO A 426 30.36 9.13 -15.06
CA PRO A 426 31.50 9.78 -14.41
C PRO A 426 31.45 11.32 -14.43
N ASN A 427 30.66 11.90 -15.32
CA ASN A 427 30.55 13.34 -15.58
C ASN A 427 29.10 13.85 -15.43
N ASP A 428 28.22 13.09 -14.77
CA ASP A 428 26.79 13.40 -14.65
C ASP A 428 26.05 13.62 -15.99
N ASP A 429 26.44 12.88 -17.04
CA ASP A 429 25.90 12.98 -18.41
C ASP A 429 24.37 12.73 -18.49
N PHE A 430 23.71 13.24 -19.55
CA PHE A 430 22.28 13.01 -19.80
C PHE A 430 21.98 11.50 -19.80
N ALA A 431 21.18 11.07 -18.82
CA ALA A 431 20.82 9.68 -18.62
C ALA A 431 19.35 9.44 -18.92
N LEU A 432 19.06 8.42 -19.73
CA LEU A 432 17.71 7.90 -19.97
C LEU A 432 17.65 6.42 -19.63
N ALA A 433 16.67 6.03 -18.82
CA ALA A 433 16.34 4.63 -18.58
C ALA A 433 14.89 4.35 -19.00
N ARG A 434 14.66 3.21 -19.66
CA ARG A 434 13.31 2.74 -19.96
C ARG A 434 12.97 1.46 -19.21
N PHE A 435 11.83 1.48 -18.53
CA PHE A 435 11.30 0.38 -17.76
C PHE A 435 9.99 -0.15 -18.33
N GLU A 436 9.78 -1.46 -18.15
CA GLU A 436 8.53 -2.12 -18.45
C GLU A 436 7.44 -1.65 -17.48
N GLY A 437 6.37 -1.05 -18.00
CA GLY A 437 5.28 -0.54 -17.17
C GLY A 437 4.17 -1.55 -16.89
N GLY A 438 4.22 -2.81 -17.33
CA GLY A 438 3.10 -3.77 -17.18
C GLY A 438 2.59 -4.03 -15.75
N GLY A 439 1.72 -5.04 -15.58
CA GLY A 439 1.19 -5.48 -14.28
C GLY A 439 -0.31 -5.78 -14.35
N SER A 440 -0.82 -6.69 -13.51
CA SER A 440 -2.28 -6.91 -13.38
C SER A 440 -2.94 -5.60 -12.93
N PRO A 441 -4.17 -5.24 -13.35
CA PRO A 441 -4.83 -4.02 -12.90
C PRO A 441 -4.80 -3.88 -11.37
N PRO A 442 -4.63 -2.67 -10.81
CA PRO A 442 -4.64 -2.47 -9.38
C PRO A 442 -5.98 -2.91 -8.76
N PRO A 443 -6.01 -3.32 -7.48
CA PRO A 443 -7.26 -3.60 -6.78
C PRO A 443 -8.18 -2.36 -6.85
N PRO A 444 -9.49 -2.51 -7.12
CA PRO A 444 -10.40 -1.38 -7.20
C PRO A 444 -10.53 -0.62 -5.87
N ALA A 445 -10.85 0.68 -5.93
CA ALA A 445 -11.24 1.50 -4.78
C ALA A 445 -12.37 0.80 -4.00
N GLY A 446 -12.01 0.29 -2.83
CA GLY A 446 -12.79 -0.69 -2.09
C GLY A 446 -13.31 -0.19 -0.75
N VAL A 447 -14.01 -1.08 -0.05
CA VAL A 447 -14.41 -0.93 1.35
C VAL A 447 -13.36 -1.62 2.21
N ASN A 448 -12.80 -0.94 3.21
CA ASN A 448 -11.88 -1.52 4.18
C ASN A 448 -12.67 -2.09 5.38
N LEU A 449 -12.64 -3.42 5.56
CA LEU A 449 -13.17 -4.11 6.73
C LEU A 449 -12.04 -4.67 7.61
N SER A 450 -11.95 -4.26 8.87
CA SER A 450 -11.06 -4.92 9.83
C SER A 450 -11.81 -5.78 10.85
N VAL A 451 -11.13 -6.83 11.31
CA VAL A 451 -11.62 -7.74 12.35
C VAL A 451 -10.70 -7.68 13.56
N THR A 452 -11.28 -7.51 14.74
CA THR A 452 -10.58 -7.78 16.01
C THR A 452 -11.32 -8.86 16.79
N LYS A 453 -10.58 -9.65 17.57
CA LYS A 453 -11.12 -10.78 18.32
C LYS A 453 -10.49 -10.88 19.70
N SER A 454 -11.31 -11.13 20.71
CA SER A 454 -10.89 -11.41 22.08
C SER A 454 -11.60 -12.63 22.64
N GLY A 455 -11.00 -13.27 23.64
CA GLY A 455 -11.53 -14.45 24.31
C GLY A 455 -10.76 -14.72 25.61
N PRO A 456 -11.17 -15.74 26.39
CA PRO A 456 -10.48 -16.10 27.62
C PRO A 456 -9.08 -16.68 27.33
N THR A 457 -8.15 -16.49 28.26
CA THR A 457 -6.82 -17.10 28.17
C THR A 457 -6.84 -18.59 28.51
N THR A 458 -7.72 -18.99 29.43
CA THR A 458 -7.87 -20.36 29.93
C THR A 458 -9.35 -20.74 30.07
N VAL A 459 -9.69 -22.00 29.83
CA VAL A 459 -11.01 -22.59 30.09
C VAL A 459 -10.85 -24.06 30.49
N SER A 460 -11.71 -24.59 31.35
CA SER A 460 -11.71 -26.00 31.72
C SER A 460 -12.74 -26.79 30.91
N ILE A 461 -12.51 -28.09 30.72
CA ILE A 461 -13.54 -29.01 30.20
C ILE A 461 -14.82 -28.90 31.07
N GLY A 462 -15.96 -28.70 30.41
CA GLY A 462 -17.27 -28.44 31.02
C GLY A 462 -17.63 -26.97 31.21
N ASP A 463 -16.70 -26.04 30.95
CA ASP A 463 -16.99 -24.61 30.87
C ASP A 463 -17.00 -24.14 29.41
N ARG A 464 -17.69 -23.03 29.14
CA ARG A 464 -17.79 -22.44 27.80
C ARG A 464 -16.84 -21.25 27.63
N ALA A 465 -16.04 -21.26 26.58
CA ALA A 465 -15.21 -20.13 26.16
C ALA A 465 -16.04 -19.15 25.33
N ALA A 466 -16.18 -17.91 25.79
CA ALA A 466 -16.89 -16.86 25.06
C ALA A 466 -15.90 -15.93 24.35
N TYR A 467 -16.02 -15.84 23.03
CA TYR A 467 -15.23 -14.97 22.17
C TYR A 467 -16.07 -13.79 21.69
N SER A 468 -15.46 -12.61 21.63
CA SER A 468 -16.05 -11.40 21.05
C SER A 468 -15.31 -11.04 19.79
N VAL A 469 -16.03 -11.00 18.67
CA VAL A 469 -15.53 -10.60 17.35
C VAL A 469 -16.11 -9.23 17.01
N ARG A 470 -15.27 -8.29 16.61
CA ARG A 470 -15.66 -6.95 16.18
C ARG A 470 -15.28 -6.78 14.71
N VAL A 471 -16.27 -6.52 13.86
CA VAL A 471 -16.09 -6.21 12.43
C VAL A 471 -16.36 -4.72 12.23
N THR A 472 -15.37 -3.98 11.75
CA THR A 472 -15.46 -2.52 11.57
C THR A 472 -15.25 -2.16 10.10
N ASN A 473 -16.11 -1.30 9.54
CA ASN A 473 -15.85 -0.66 8.26
C ASN A 473 -15.01 0.59 8.49
N ASN A 474 -13.71 0.53 8.19
CA ASN A 474 -12.78 1.66 8.37
C ASN A 474 -12.80 2.64 7.19
N SER A 475 -13.60 2.38 6.16
CA SER A 475 -13.77 3.31 5.04
C SER A 475 -14.35 4.63 5.53
N ALA A 476 -13.80 5.74 5.06
CA ALA A 476 -14.30 7.07 5.39
C ALA A 476 -15.56 7.46 4.58
N THR A 477 -15.73 6.88 3.39
CA THR A 477 -16.70 7.35 2.39
C THR A 477 -17.62 6.26 1.83
N ALA A 478 -17.26 4.98 1.98
CA ALA A 478 -17.98 3.87 1.37
C ALA A 478 -18.66 2.97 2.41
N SER A 479 -19.94 2.66 2.19
CA SER A 479 -20.65 1.63 2.96
C SER A 479 -20.27 0.24 2.47
N ALA A 480 -19.96 -0.66 3.39
CA ALA A 480 -19.82 -2.10 3.15
C ALA A 480 -21.20 -2.73 3.01
N THR A 481 -21.49 -3.45 1.94
CA THR A 481 -22.75 -4.20 1.77
C THR A 481 -22.50 -5.69 1.71
N ASP A 482 -23.52 -6.48 2.02
CA ASP A 482 -23.43 -7.94 2.14
C ASP A 482 -22.26 -8.39 3.03
N VAL A 483 -22.06 -7.67 4.14
CA VAL A 483 -21.04 -8.00 5.12
C VAL A 483 -21.35 -9.37 5.70
N SER A 484 -20.39 -10.27 5.60
CA SER A 484 -20.45 -11.63 6.11
C SER A 484 -19.30 -11.90 7.06
N LEU A 485 -19.51 -12.81 8.00
CA LEU A 485 -18.51 -13.26 8.96
C LEU A 485 -18.54 -14.78 9.02
N SER A 486 -17.38 -15.41 8.91
CA SER A 486 -17.16 -16.82 9.23
C SER A 486 -16.20 -16.92 10.40
N ASP A 487 -16.64 -17.58 11.47
CA ASP A 487 -15.86 -17.74 12.70
C ASP A 487 -15.72 -19.24 13.00
N THR A 488 -14.49 -19.75 12.98
CA THR A 488 -14.21 -21.19 13.02
C THR A 488 -13.29 -21.54 14.18
N ILE A 489 -13.74 -22.50 14.99
CA ILE A 489 -12.94 -23.10 16.06
C ILE A 489 -12.15 -24.32 15.55
N SER A 490 -10.93 -24.49 16.06
CA SER A 490 -9.99 -25.55 15.67
C SER A 490 -8.98 -25.85 16.78
N GLY A 491 -8.11 -26.84 16.56
CA GLY A 491 -7.13 -27.29 17.56
C GLY A 491 -7.66 -28.49 18.34
N VAL A 492 -7.99 -28.30 19.62
CA VAL A 492 -8.65 -29.35 20.42
C VAL A 492 -10.09 -29.59 20.00
N ALA A 493 -10.62 -30.76 20.32
CA ALA A 493 -12.02 -31.08 20.08
C ALA A 493 -12.92 -30.13 20.89
N ALA A 494 -13.78 -29.38 20.19
CA ALA A 494 -14.72 -28.42 20.77
C ALA A 494 -15.92 -28.26 19.83
N SER A 495 -17.03 -27.73 20.36
CA SER A 495 -18.22 -27.40 19.57
C SER A 495 -18.61 -25.93 19.74
N VAL A 496 -19.08 -25.27 18.67
CA VAL A 496 -19.77 -23.98 18.79
C VAL A 496 -21.19 -24.26 19.29
N VAL A 497 -21.55 -23.67 20.43
CA VAL A 497 -22.84 -23.92 21.10
C VAL A 497 -23.80 -22.76 20.99
N SER A 498 -23.30 -21.53 20.83
CA SER A 498 -24.15 -20.37 20.56
C SER A 498 -23.41 -19.26 19.82
N VAL A 499 -24.18 -18.44 19.12
CA VAL A 499 -23.71 -17.23 18.46
C VAL A 499 -24.75 -16.13 18.61
N THR A 500 -24.32 -14.93 18.99
CA THR A 500 -25.18 -13.76 19.19
C THR A 500 -24.59 -12.56 18.46
N PRO A 501 -25.16 -12.15 17.31
CA PRO A 501 -24.74 -10.95 16.61
C PRO A 501 -25.44 -9.69 17.15
N SER A 502 -24.77 -8.53 17.08
CA SER A 502 -25.37 -7.22 17.34
C SER A 502 -26.31 -6.76 16.23
N SER A 503 -26.15 -7.32 15.02
CA SER A 503 -26.92 -7.01 13.83
C SER A 503 -26.92 -8.18 12.85
N GLY A 504 -28.00 -8.32 12.09
CA GLY A 504 -28.13 -9.38 11.10
C GLY A 504 -28.50 -10.73 11.72
N THR A 505 -28.09 -11.82 11.07
CA THR A 505 -28.45 -13.19 11.49
C THR A 505 -27.25 -14.10 11.39
N CYS A 506 -27.20 -15.13 12.23
CA CYS A 506 -26.14 -16.12 12.24
C CYS A 506 -26.72 -17.54 12.25
N SER A 507 -25.92 -18.48 11.76
CA SER A 507 -26.14 -19.91 11.83
C SER A 507 -24.88 -20.58 12.37
N ILE A 508 -25.03 -21.71 13.05
CA ILE A 508 -23.89 -22.49 13.57
C ILE A 508 -23.90 -23.89 12.97
N THR A 509 -22.69 -24.39 12.75
CA THR A 509 -22.38 -25.81 12.59
C THR A 509 -21.57 -26.26 13.80
N ALA A 510 -21.14 -27.52 13.84
CA ALA A 510 -20.35 -28.04 14.96
C ALA A 510 -19.10 -27.17 15.27
N THR A 511 -18.43 -26.61 14.27
CA THR A 511 -17.16 -25.88 14.46
C THR A 511 -17.14 -24.47 13.88
N THR A 512 -18.23 -24.01 13.26
CA THR A 512 -18.24 -22.72 12.56
C THR A 512 -19.53 -21.97 12.82
N ALA A 513 -19.42 -20.71 13.23
CA ALA A 513 -20.48 -19.72 13.18
C ALA A 513 -20.39 -18.93 11.86
N SER A 514 -21.50 -18.83 11.12
CA SER A 514 -21.61 -18.08 9.86
C SER A 514 -22.69 -17.03 9.98
N CYS A 515 -22.33 -15.76 9.80
CA CYS A 515 -23.21 -14.62 9.99
C CYS A 515 -23.33 -13.76 8.73
N SER A 516 -24.54 -13.29 8.47
CA SER A 516 -24.85 -12.22 7.52
C SER A 516 -25.15 -10.95 8.30
N LEU A 517 -24.19 -10.02 8.35
CA LEU A 517 -24.21 -8.80 9.15
C LEU A 517 -24.88 -7.61 8.43
N GLY A 518 -25.10 -7.71 7.13
CA GLY A 518 -25.86 -6.73 6.35
C GLY A 518 -24.97 -5.58 5.84
N THR A 519 -25.40 -4.33 6.05
CA THR A 519 -24.66 -3.14 5.58
C THR A 519 -24.01 -2.42 6.76
N LEU A 520 -22.72 -2.10 6.64
CA LEU A 520 -22.01 -1.24 7.59
C LEU A 520 -21.67 0.10 6.93
N ALA A 521 -22.22 1.18 7.48
CA ALA A 521 -21.86 2.54 7.07
C ALA A 521 -20.36 2.84 7.35
N PRO A 522 -19.78 3.88 6.74
CA PRO A 522 -18.45 4.38 7.09
C PRO A 522 -18.26 4.52 8.60
N GLY A 523 -17.19 3.92 9.15
CA GLY A 523 -16.87 3.93 10.58
C GLY A 523 -17.75 3.04 11.47
N ALA A 524 -18.79 2.39 10.93
CA ALA A 524 -19.70 1.56 11.71
C ALA A 524 -19.07 0.22 12.09
N THR A 525 -19.61 -0.40 13.15
CA THR A 525 -19.11 -1.66 13.69
C THR A 525 -20.27 -2.60 14.01
N ALA A 526 -20.08 -3.89 13.70
CA ALA A 526 -20.89 -4.99 14.22
C ALA A 526 -20.05 -5.87 15.17
N THR A 527 -20.68 -6.38 16.23
CA THR A 527 -20.06 -7.29 17.20
C THR A 527 -20.78 -8.63 17.15
N VAL A 528 -20.03 -9.73 17.19
CA VAL A 528 -20.56 -11.10 17.27
C VAL A 528 -19.92 -11.82 18.44
N THR A 529 -20.74 -12.35 19.34
CA THR A 529 -20.27 -13.20 20.44
C THR A 529 -20.45 -14.66 20.07
N VAL A 530 -19.38 -15.46 20.16
CA VAL A 530 -19.38 -16.90 19.88
C VAL A 530 -19.00 -17.66 21.15
N ALA A 531 -19.83 -18.63 21.55
CA ALA A 531 -19.51 -19.52 22.66
C ALA A 531 -19.09 -20.90 22.13
N ALA A 532 -17.93 -21.38 22.60
CA ALA A 532 -17.40 -22.69 22.27
C ALA A 532 -17.21 -23.53 23.53
N GLU A 533 -17.55 -24.82 23.43
CA GLU A 533 -17.45 -25.78 24.53
C GLU A 533 -16.40 -26.85 24.19
N PRO A 534 -15.23 -26.84 24.83
CA PRO A 534 -14.17 -27.79 24.58
C PRO A 534 -14.36 -29.10 25.35
N ARG A 535 -13.94 -30.21 24.74
CA ARG A 535 -14.03 -31.57 25.29
C ARG A 535 -12.68 -32.31 25.33
N ALA A 536 -11.58 -31.59 25.11
CA ALA A 536 -10.23 -32.15 25.18
C ALA A 536 -9.21 -31.07 25.59
N VAL A 537 -8.18 -31.49 26.35
CA VAL A 537 -7.09 -30.61 26.78
C VAL A 537 -6.17 -30.21 25.63
N GLY A 538 -5.61 -29.00 25.70
CA GLY A 538 -4.70 -28.46 24.69
C GLY A 538 -5.04 -27.03 24.30
N THR A 539 -4.75 -26.62 23.07
CA THR A 539 -5.04 -25.25 22.59
C THR A 539 -6.28 -25.22 21.71
N LEU A 540 -7.29 -24.46 22.15
CA LEU A 540 -8.44 -24.08 21.34
C LEU A 540 -8.08 -22.81 20.57
N THR A 541 -8.24 -22.84 19.25
CA THR A 541 -7.98 -21.71 18.36
C THR A 541 -9.27 -21.29 17.70
N ASP A 542 -9.64 -20.02 17.85
CA ASP A 542 -10.84 -19.46 17.26
C ASP A 542 -10.48 -18.35 16.27
N ARG A 543 -10.87 -18.53 14.99
CA ARG A 543 -10.47 -17.68 13.87
C ARG A 543 -11.68 -17.12 13.14
N ALA A 544 -11.80 -15.79 13.18
CA ALA A 544 -12.85 -15.00 12.57
C ALA A 544 -12.36 -14.33 11.28
N THR A 545 -13.08 -14.49 10.17
CA THR A 545 -12.81 -13.88 8.86
C THR A 545 -14.05 -13.16 8.35
N ALA A 546 -13.93 -11.88 8.00
CA ALA A 546 -15.02 -11.08 7.43
C ALA A 546 -14.84 -10.80 5.94
N GLY A 547 -15.95 -10.56 5.23
CA GLY A 547 -15.96 -10.14 3.83
C GLY A 547 -17.17 -9.29 3.49
N ALA A 548 -17.14 -8.61 2.34
CA ALA A 548 -18.24 -7.81 1.80
C ALA A 548 -18.38 -8.05 0.28
N ALA A 549 -19.45 -7.51 -0.33
CA ALA A 549 -19.61 -7.53 -1.78
C ALA A 549 -18.55 -6.68 -2.51
N GLN A 550 -18.08 -5.62 -1.86
CA GLN A 550 -17.04 -4.73 -2.37
C GLN A 550 -15.65 -5.35 -2.18
N THR A 551 -14.73 -4.96 -3.05
CA THR A 551 -13.31 -5.28 -2.86
C THR A 551 -12.77 -4.58 -1.63
N ASP A 552 -11.86 -5.23 -0.91
CA ASP A 552 -11.19 -4.67 0.25
C ASP A 552 -9.73 -4.36 -0.11
N PRO A 553 -9.24 -3.11 0.06
CA PRO A 553 -7.86 -2.75 -0.24
C PRO A 553 -6.86 -3.30 0.79
N THR A 554 -7.31 -3.69 1.99
CA THR A 554 -6.45 -4.18 3.08
C THR A 554 -6.86 -5.58 3.58
N PRO A 555 -7.02 -6.60 2.71
CA PRO A 555 -7.64 -7.87 3.09
C PRO A 555 -6.92 -8.65 4.22
N GLY A 556 -5.69 -8.24 4.57
CA GLY A 556 -4.90 -8.80 5.66
C GLY A 556 -5.44 -8.50 7.06
N ASP A 557 -6.25 -7.45 7.25
CA ASP A 557 -6.88 -7.12 8.54
C ASP A 557 -8.32 -7.65 8.68
N ASN A 558 -8.86 -8.31 7.65
CA ASN A 558 -10.17 -8.94 7.65
C ASN A 558 -10.23 -10.23 8.48
N THR A 559 -9.11 -10.63 9.11
CA THR A 559 -9.03 -11.87 9.88
C THR A 559 -8.33 -11.67 11.22
N ALA A 560 -8.94 -12.20 12.29
CA ALA A 560 -8.33 -12.24 13.62
C ALA A 560 -8.40 -13.65 14.21
N THR A 561 -7.48 -13.96 15.13
CA THR A 561 -7.40 -15.26 15.79
C THR A 561 -7.14 -15.06 17.29
N ALA A 562 -7.91 -15.77 18.12
CA ALA A 562 -7.70 -15.87 19.56
C ALA A 562 -7.41 -17.32 19.93
N THR A 563 -6.56 -17.53 20.94
CA THR A 563 -6.22 -18.85 21.44
C THR A 563 -6.50 -18.95 22.93
N THR A 564 -7.12 -20.05 23.34
CA THR A 564 -7.45 -20.37 24.73
C THR A 564 -6.83 -21.70 25.10
N ALA A 565 -6.13 -21.75 26.24
CA ALA A 565 -5.64 -23.01 26.79
C ALA A 565 -6.78 -23.76 27.48
N VAL A 566 -7.00 -25.01 27.09
CA VAL A 566 -8.00 -25.91 27.68
C VAL A 566 -7.33 -26.85 28.67
N ASP A 567 -7.76 -26.79 29.91
CA ASP A 567 -7.34 -27.70 30.97
C ASP A 567 -8.45 -28.68 31.38
N ASN A 568 -8.12 -29.58 32.31
CA ASN A 568 -9.05 -30.53 32.89
C ASN A 568 -9.08 -30.36 34.42
N ALA A 569 -9.41 -29.15 34.89
CA ALA A 569 -9.46 -28.85 36.32
C ALA A 569 -10.42 -29.75 37.12
N ARG A 570 -11.52 -30.20 36.49
CA ARG A 570 -12.48 -31.16 37.08
C ARG A 570 -11.95 -32.60 37.15
N GLY A 571 -10.84 -32.92 36.46
CA GLY A 571 -10.30 -34.27 36.43
C GLY A 571 -11.15 -35.27 35.65
N CYS A 572 -11.95 -34.80 34.68
CA CYS A 572 -12.83 -35.62 33.85
C CYS A 572 -12.06 -36.81 33.23
N THR A 573 -12.54 -38.01 33.49
CA THR A 573 -12.02 -39.28 32.93
C THR A 573 -12.88 -39.81 31.80
N ARG A 574 -14.17 -39.45 31.80
CA ARG A 574 -15.12 -39.70 30.71
C ARG A 574 -15.77 -38.36 30.36
N VAL A 575 -15.67 -37.96 29.10
CA VAL A 575 -16.15 -36.66 28.61
C VAL A 575 -17.17 -36.91 27.51
N GLY A 576 -18.35 -36.31 27.64
CA GLY A 576 -19.39 -36.30 26.61
C GLY A 576 -19.12 -35.30 25.49
N THR A 577 -20.18 -34.87 24.85
CA THR A 577 -20.22 -33.93 23.74
C THR A 577 -21.13 -32.75 24.09
N SER A 578 -21.26 -31.79 23.19
CA SER A 578 -22.14 -30.62 23.40
C SER A 578 -23.59 -30.88 22.99
N GLY A 579 -23.96 -32.13 22.74
CA GLY A 579 -25.33 -32.54 22.48
C GLY A 579 -25.66 -33.80 23.28
N ASN A 580 -26.92 -34.19 23.25
CA ASN A 580 -27.47 -35.23 24.12
C ASN A 580 -26.70 -36.56 24.05
N ASP A 581 -26.14 -36.95 25.18
CA ASP A 581 -25.32 -38.15 25.34
C ASP A 581 -25.99 -39.21 26.21
N THR A 582 -25.56 -40.45 26.01
CA THR A 582 -25.85 -41.56 26.95
C THR A 582 -24.53 -42.12 27.44
N ILE A 583 -24.23 -41.89 28.70
CA ILE A 583 -22.92 -42.18 29.30
C ILE A 583 -23.11 -43.23 30.40
N THR A 584 -22.41 -44.36 30.26
CA THR A 584 -22.32 -45.37 31.32
C THR A 584 -20.89 -45.41 31.84
N GLY A 585 -20.70 -45.19 33.14
CA GLY A 585 -19.43 -45.34 33.83
C GLY A 585 -19.04 -46.81 33.99
N THR A 586 -18.15 -47.07 34.93
CA THR A 586 -17.50 -48.36 35.14
C THR A 586 -17.93 -48.95 36.49
N SER A 587 -17.14 -49.88 37.01
CA SER A 587 -17.34 -50.46 38.34
C SER A 587 -16.37 -49.90 39.38
N GLY A 588 -15.63 -48.84 39.05
CA GLY A 588 -14.74 -48.13 39.97
C GLY A 588 -15.00 -46.64 39.89
N ASN A 589 -14.30 -45.86 40.73
CA ASN A 589 -14.52 -44.43 40.86
C ASN A 589 -14.25 -43.67 39.55
N ASP A 590 -15.31 -43.17 38.94
CA ASP A 590 -15.28 -42.40 37.71
C ASP A 590 -15.44 -40.90 37.96
N VAL A 591 -14.82 -40.09 37.10
CA VAL A 591 -15.13 -38.66 36.99
C VAL A 591 -15.73 -38.42 35.62
N ILE A 592 -17.02 -38.12 35.56
CA ILE A 592 -17.81 -37.99 34.34
C ILE A 592 -18.19 -36.53 34.13
N CYS A 593 -17.93 -36.00 32.94
CA CYS A 593 -18.35 -34.66 32.53
C CYS A 593 -19.20 -34.82 31.27
N ALA A 594 -20.52 -34.69 31.38
CA ALA A 594 -21.46 -34.94 30.29
C ALA A 594 -21.47 -33.76 29.27
N LEU A 595 -21.24 -32.54 29.77
CA LEU A 595 -21.02 -31.28 29.05
C LEU A 595 -22.31 -30.56 28.68
N GLY A 596 -22.79 -30.67 27.44
CA GLY A 596 -23.93 -29.90 26.98
C GLY A 596 -24.91 -30.80 26.26
N GLY A 597 -26.20 -30.50 26.34
CA GLY A 597 -27.26 -31.36 25.80
C GLY A 597 -28.08 -31.97 26.93
N ASP A 598 -29.19 -32.62 26.58
CA ASP A 598 -29.98 -33.36 27.55
C ASP A 598 -29.37 -34.75 27.74
N ASP A 599 -28.55 -34.92 28.79
CA ASP A 599 -27.74 -36.11 28.96
C ASP A 599 -28.40 -37.19 29.82
N THR A 600 -28.08 -38.45 29.55
CA THR A 600 -28.43 -39.57 30.42
C THR A 600 -27.16 -40.25 30.91
N VAL A 601 -26.88 -40.11 32.21
CA VAL A 601 -25.68 -40.65 32.85
C VAL A 601 -26.05 -41.74 33.85
N ASN A 602 -25.35 -42.86 33.79
CA ASN A 602 -25.33 -43.90 34.82
C ASN A 602 -23.87 -44.09 35.23
N ALA A 603 -23.49 -43.68 36.45
CA ALA A 603 -22.09 -43.70 36.89
C ALA A 603 -21.64 -45.12 37.25
N GLY A 604 -22.50 -45.90 37.90
CA GLY A 604 -22.36 -47.35 38.00
C GLY A 604 -22.07 -47.81 39.42
N ASN A 605 -20.96 -48.52 39.64
CA ASN A 605 -20.49 -48.81 41.00
C ASN A 605 -19.19 -48.05 41.23
N GLY A 606 -18.97 -47.56 42.44
CA GLY A 606 -17.79 -46.76 42.76
C GLY A 606 -18.20 -45.54 43.56
N ASN A 607 -17.23 -44.76 44.02
CA ASN A 607 -17.50 -43.41 44.50
C ASN A 607 -17.26 -42.47 43.32
N ASP A 608 -18.33 -42.11 42.63
CA ASP A 608 -18.28 -41.41 41.37
C ASP A 608 -18.45 -39.90 41.53
N THR A 609 -17.91 -39.14 40.59
CA THR A 609 -18.15 -37.69 40.48
C THR A 609 -18.74 -37.40 39.10
N VAL A 610 -19.95 -36.88 39.06
CA VAL A 610 -20.64 -36.57 37.80
C VAL A 610 -20.96 -35.09 37.73
N HIS A 611 -20.59 -34.47 36.62
CA HIS A 611 -21.01 -33.14 36.22
C HIS A 611 -21.90 -33.27 34.97
N GLY A 612 -23.19 -32.94 35.10
CA GLY A 612 -24.15 -32.91 33.98
C GLY A 612 -23.76 -31.84 32.97
N GLY A 613 -23.77 -30.58 33.43
CA GLY A 613 -23.41 -29.43 32.62
C GLY A 613 -24.64 -28.67 32.17
N TYR A 614 -24.74 -28.30 30.90
CA TYR A 614 -25.86 -27.51 30.38
C TYR A 614 -26.89 -28.39 29.68
N GLY A 615 -28.16 -28.34 30.08
CA GLY A 615 -29.24 -29.08 29.44
C GLY A 615 -30.12 -29.76 30.47
N ASN A 616 -31.10 -30.56 30.06
CA ASN A 616 -31.96 -31.27 30.99
C ASN A 616 -31.42 -32.69 31.22
N ASP A 617 -30.65 -32.85 32.28
CA ASP A 617 -29.87 -34.04 32.53
C ASP A 617 -30.60 -35.04 33.43
N ARG A 618 -30.37 -36.32 33.17
CA ARG A 618 -30.76 -37.43 34.02
C ARG A 618 -29.51 -38.15 34.49
N ILE A 619 -29.21 -38.05 35.78
CA ILE A 619 -27.98 -38.61 36.36
C ILE A 619 -28.33 -39.62 37.44
N ASP A 620 -27.80 -40.83 37.30
CA ASP A 620 -27.88 -41.92 38.26
C ASP A 620 -26.46 -42.23 38.77
N GLY A 621 -26.20 -42.00 40.05
CA GLY A 621 -24.92 -42.30 40.71
C GLY A 621 -24.69 -43.79 40.83
N GLY A 622 -25.64 -44.50 41.44
CA GLY A 622 -25.67 -45.96 41.47
C GLY A 622 -25.28 -46.50 42.84
N SER A 623 -24.16 -47.21 42.93
CA SER A 623 -23.72 -47.81 44.20
C SER A 623 -22.36 -47.28 44.64
N GLY A 624 -22.31 -46.73 45.84
CA GLY A 624 -21.13 -46.12 46.45
C GLY A 624 -21.45 -44.69 46.87
N ASN A 625 -20.44 -43.95 47.35
CA ASN A 625 -20.66 -42.58 47.81
C ASN A 625 -20.36 -41.60 46.67
N ASP A 626 -21.41 -41.07 46.06
CA ASP A 626 -21.32 -40.31 44.82
C ASP A 626 -21.42 -38.80 45.04
N THR A 627 -20.84 -38.02 44.13
CA THR A 627 -20.97 -36.57 44.05
C THR A 627 -21.55 -36.17 42.70
N LEU A 628 -22.78 -35.70 42.69
CA LEU A 628 -23.53 -35.39 41.47
C LEU A 628 -23.81 -33.88 41.41
N THR A 629 -23.38 -33.22 40.34
CA THR A 629 -23.71 -31.82 40.04
C THR A 629 -24.50 -31.77 38.75
N ALA A 630 -25.70 -31.21 38.79
CA ALA A 630 -26.55 -31.06 37.62
C ALA A 630 -25.99 -29.99 36.67
N GLY A 631 -25.98 -28.72 37.09
CA GLY A 631 -25.66 -27.59 36.24
C GLY A 631 -26.95 -26.89 35.76
N PRO A 632 -26.89 -25.98 34.77
CA PRO A 632 -28.08 -25.26 34.32
C PRO A 632 -29.02 -26.14 33.49
N GLY A 633 -30.29 -26.24 33.88
CA GLY A 633 -31.15 -27.28 33.31
C GLY A 633 -32.50 -27.48 33.97
N ASN A 634 -33.27 -28.47 33.54
CA ASN A 634 -34.30 -29.10 34.38
C ASN A 634 -33.84 -30.54 34.62
N ASP A 635 -33.23 -30.77 35.76
CA ASP A 635 -32.38 -31.93 35.99
C ASP A 635 -33.00 -32.93 36.97
N ASN A 636 -32.57 -34.18 36.84
CA ASN A 636 -32.98 -35.27 37.70
C ASN A 636 -31.77 -36.07 38.18
N LEU A 637 -31.38 -35.84 39.44
CA LEU A 637 -30.29 -36.53 40.12
C LEU A 637 -30.83 -37.66 41.01
N ILE A 638 -30.25 -38.85 40.90
CA ILE A 638 -30.56 -40.03 41.72
C ILE A 638 -29.25 -40.58 42.30
N GLY A 639 -29.05 -40.50 43.62
CA GLY A 639 -27.88 -41.04 44.31
C GLY A 639 -27.88 -42.57 44.41
N ASN A 640 -29.06 -43.15 44.64
CA ASN A 640 -29.30 -44.58 44.83
C ASN A 640 -28.77 -45.12 46.16
N SER A 641 -27.57 -45.70 46.23
CA SER A 641 -27.14 -46.46 47.41
C SER A 641 -25.76 -46.02 47.88
N GLY A 642 -25.70 -45.32 49.01
CA GLY A 642 -24.45 -44.81 49.56
C GLY A 642 -24.67 -43.54 50.36
N THR A 643 -23.61 -42.84 50.71
CA THR A 643 -23.71 -41.50 51.32
C THR A 643 -23.38 -40.48 50.24
N ASP A 644 -24.42 -39.94 49.60
CA ASP A 644 -24.29 -39.18 48.37
C ASP A 644 -24.36 -37.67 48.60
N THR A 645 -23.75 -36.90 47.69
CA THR A 645 -23.83 -35.44 47.65
C THR A 645 -24.40 -35.00 46.30
N LEU A 646 -25.58 -34.40 46.31
CA LEU A 646 -26.30 -33.95 45.11
C LEU A 646 -26.41 -32.43 45.12
N ASP A 647 -26.09 -31.78 44.01
CA ASP A 647 -26.16 -30.33 43.81
C ASP A 647 -26.91 -29.99 42.51
N THR A 648 -28.05 -29.30 42.63
CA THR A 648 -28.87 -28.82 41.50
C THR A 648 -28.89 -27.31 41.38
N VAL A 649 -28.00 -26.57 42.05
CA VAL A 649 -28.10 -25.10 42.09
C VAL A 649 -27.73 -24.47 40.74
N ASP A 650 -28.68 -23.78 40.12
CA ASP A 650 -28.51 -23.01 38.88
C ASP A 650 -29.17 -21.62 38.89
N ASN A 651 -29.80 -21.25 40.01
CA ASN A 651 -30.61 -20.03 40.25
C ASN A 651 -31.97 -20.00 39.53
N VAL A 652 -32.48 -21.15 39.12
CA VAL A 652 -33.87 -21.33 38.68
C VAL A 652 -34.64 -22.06 39.77
N SER A 653 -35.95 -21.80 39.87
CA SER A 653 -36.77 -22.28 41.00
C SER A 653 -37.76 -23.35 40.52
N GLY A 654 -37.70 -24.55 41.10
CA GLY A 654 -38.70 -25.60 40.92
C GLY A 654 -38.59 -26.37 39.61
N ASN A 655 -37.43 -26.33 38.97
CA ASN A 655 -37.08 -27.06 37.75
C ASN A 655 -36.47 -28.44 38.02
N ASP A 656 -35.83 -28.62 39.18
CA ASP A 656 -34.97 -29.80 39.41
C ASP A 656 -35.53 -30.80 40.43
N THR A 657 -35.02 -32.03 40.36
CA THR A 657 -35.26 -33.10 41.33
C THR A 657 -33.95 -33.72 41.80
N ALA A 658 -33.73 -33.72 43.12
CA ALA A 658 -32.63 -34.43 43.77
C ALA A 658 -33.17 -35.54 44.67
N ASN A 659 -32.85 -36.80 44.35
CA ASN A 659 -33.25 -37.99 45.10
C ASN A 659 -32.02 -38.73 45.63
N GLY A 660 -31.71 -38.56 46.91
CA GLY A 660 -30.55 -39.22 47.57
C GLY A 660 -30.66 -40.75 47.55
N GLY A 661 -31.86 -41.30 47.73
CA GLY A 661 -32.08 -42.74 47.73
C GLY A 661 -31.98 -43.37 49.11
N LEU A 662 -31.21 -44.46 49.24
CA LEU A 662 -30.99 -45.20 50.48
C LEU A 662 -29.78 -44.62 51.22
N ASN A 663 -29.81 -44.68 52.55
CA ASN A 663 -28.78 -44.18 53.49
C ASN A 663 -28.89 -42.67 53.78
N THR A 664 -27.77 -41.95 53.96
CA THR A 664 -27.78 -40.57 54.46
C THR A 664 -27.07 -39.67 53.48
N ASP A 665 -27.83 -38.80 52.84
CA ASP A 665 -27.37 -38.01 51.71
C ASP A 665 -27.40 -36.51 52.01
N THR A 666 -26.70 -35.73 51.21
CA THR A 666 -26.72 -34.26 51.27
C THR A 666 -27.20 -33.72 49.94
N CYS A 667 -28.32 -32.99 49.94
CA CYS A 667 -28.84 -32.33 48.75
C CYS A 667 -28.77 -30.80 48.90
N THR A 668 -28.04 -30.13 48.01
CA THR A 668 -28.04 -28.67 47.86
C THR A 668 -28.88 -28.33 46.63
N THR A 669 -29.98 -27.61 46.82
CA THR A 669 -30.93 -27.28 45.74
C THR A 669 -31.39 -25.84 45.85
N ASP A 670 -31.90 -25.29 44.76
CA ASP A 670 -32.55 -24.00 44.78
C ASP A 670 -33.93 -24.07 45.49
N ALA A 671 -34.48 -22.90 45.77
CA ALA A 671 -35.78 -22.80 46.41
C ALA A 671 -36.87 -23.29 45.44
N GLY A 672 -37.69 -24.25 45.87
CA GLY A 672 -38.80 -24.78 45.07
C GLY A 672 -38.52 -26.11 44.40
N ASP A 673 -37.25 -26.54 44.35
CA ASP A 673 -36.86 -27.84 43.80
C ASP A 673 -37.32 -29.01 44.67
N ILE A 674 -37.45 -30.17 44.04
CA ILE A 674 -37.94 -31.39 44.69
C ILE A 674 -36.76 -32.12 45.33
N ARG A 675 -36.81 -32.30 46.65
CA ARG A 675 -35.84 -33.11 47.41
C ARG A 675 -36.50 -34.38 47.95
N ILE A 676 -35.88 -35.54 47.68
CA ILE A 676 -36.36 -36.86 48.10
C ILE A 676 -35.19 -37.60 48.75
N GLY A 677 -35.41 -38.24 49.91
CA GLY A 677 -34.35 -39.04 50.57
C GLY A 677 -33.20 -38.25 51.21
N CYS A 678 -33.18 -36.92 51.10
CA CYS A 678 -32.19 -36.04 51.73
C CYS A 678 -32.79 -35.32 52.96
N PRO A 679 -32.15 -35.41 54.16
CA PRO A 679 -32.56 -34.69 55.38
C PRO A 679 -32.35 -33.17 55.34
#